data_AF-A0A1M4WEI3-F1
#
_entry.id   AF-A0A1M4WEI3-F1
#
_cell.length_a   1.000
_cell.length_b   1.000
_cell.length_c   1.000
_cell.angle_alpha   90.00
_cell.angle_beta   90.00
_cell.angle_gamma   90.00
#
_symmetry.space_group_name_H-M   'P 1'
#
loop_
_entity.id
_entity.type
_entity.pdbx_description
1 polymer ?
#
loop_
_entity_poly.entity_id
_entity_poly.type
_entity_poly.pdbx_seq_one_letter_code
_entity_poly.pdbx_strand_id
1 'polypeptide(L)'
;MVMKKRSFYKNLARSISGSKGRFFSIMAIIFLGVSFFAGINATEPDMIISADKYYREQKLSDFRIISPLGFKEVDLEDIQSLRGVSQVQKGYYKDLFLTTLNGDSNIVKLLSYDPGDFKDGKGMNIPYLLEGKLPEKSGEIALERSFNVPRGIEIGDSLMASAPAGVKIEDDLNNQELIIVGFVSSPLYINYERGQTNIGNGSIDYFGYVYHEDFNLEYFNEVYVSLEGSHEYEAYSEGYYSIVKNPETLLEALGVAAMERETGEFRKELEENRDIFLESKQRAQDEIDKAQAELENAEKEIIDGANRLSDLESRYRREIEMGRSDLDNARSAIELAKTSYFGGYLAWLEGYNEYQDGRMDLIEAKSQLDDAKIRIENGEADLENAKIQLEATNATITALKEVQSGLPDEDEVPTQDEYDALIEDIRQASPQLAQALSAYSPQYFVQFRLSLGSAIATLEDNYAQGQKQVEEGEKLLEESKSQYENGLKEYEAGVVSLQKAKAELDESKRQIDFARTEIEKGEIDIRRGTEELEKAQAELDKALNEGYAELEKAREDVKEGWRIFEEEKKDALAQIAEAEAEIKDAERQILELPKEWFVNTRDANPGYSSYGDDANRIGAVAKVFPLFFFLVAALVCLTTMTRMVEEERIQIGTLKALGYSTPLIALKYLAYGLLASLAGSIAGFLLGFQLFPRLIMTVYGGMYEIPHMLSPVHPNYALISTGIAVFTTVSASMWASLAALRTTPSQLMQPKAPKPGKRILLERIGFLWKHMNFTQKVTARNIFRYKRRFFMTVIGISGCSALLLAGYGIKDSVNAISEVQFDQVFLYDGIVAMDTENEDRSDLEEILGTNPGVREYTSAMVESVSVYKERGGRQFEVSMWVPKEKNQFPSFFDLHERISQEPLNLGEDGAVITEKIARLFDVSVGDELEFRDTENRVYSFEISGIAENYLGHNIFMSEEYFDKITLRSPEFNAGIFNLYEDRAFDESGFREDILSYEGAVGISLSSTFREDFNNTMSSLDYVVLILILSAGALAFVVLYNLTNINITERLREIATIKVLGFRSREVAAYVYRENLILSFTGTVLGLFLGFVLHQFVMDTMEVDNMMFGRIISVWSYMYAVALTMMFSVLVNVLMFFKLKKVDMVESLKSIE
;
A
#
# COMPACT_ATOMS: atom_id res chain seq x y z
N MET A 1 30.99 92.49 -15.85
CA MET A 1 30.30 91.21 -15.51
C MET A 1 28.81 91.18 -15.90
N VAL A 2 28.04 92.27 -15.71
CA VAL A 2 26.59 92.34 -16.02
C VAL A 2 26.24 92.14 -17.50
N MET A 3 27.03 92.70 -18.44
CA MET A 3 26.84 92.49 -19.89
C MET A 3 27.02 91.02 -20.33
N LYS A 4 27.96 90.29 -19.71
CA LYS A 4 28.19 88.86 -20.01
C LYS A 4 26.98 88.01 -19.60
N LYS A 5 26.32 88.31 -18.47
CA LYS A 5 25.09 87.63 -18.03
C LYS A 5 23.91 87.88 -18.98
N ARG A 6 23.62 89.13 -19.36
CA ARG A 6 22.52 89.45 -20.30
C ARG A 6 22.70 88.82 -21.69
N SER A 7 23.94 88.75 -22.18
CA SER A 7 24.24 88.10 -23.47
C SER A 7 24.04 86.59 -23.43
N PHE A 8 24.33 85.92 -22.30
CA PHE A 8 24.14 84.48 -22.13
C PHE A 8 22.66 84.08 -22.23
N TYR A 9 21.78 84.72 -21.45
CA TYR A 9 20.35 84.42 -21.47
C TYR A 9 19.71 84.69 -22.85
N LYS A 10 20.08 85.79 -23.51
CA LYS A 10 19.60 86.08 -24.88
C LYS A 10 20.06 85.02 -25.89
N ASN A 11 21.30 84.53 -25.79
CA ASN A 11 21.83 83.51 -26.69
C ASN A 11 21.18 82.14 -26.43
N LEU A 12 20.98 81.76 -25.15
CA LEU A 12 20.26 80.55 -24.77
C LEU A 12 18.82 80.57 -25.32
N ALA A 13 18.08 81.67 -25.11
CA ALA A 13 16.72 81.83 -25.63
C ALA A 13 16.66 81.79 -27.16
N ARG A 14 17.62 82.43 -27.86
CA ARG A 14 17.75 82.33 -29.32
C ARG A 14 18.06 80.92 -29.81
N SER A 15 18.83 80.16 -29.04
CA SER A 15 19.19 78.79 -29.41
C SER A 15 17.98 77.86 -29.29
N ILE A 16 17.16 78.02 -28.26
CA ILE A 16 15.88 77.32 -28.12
C ILE A 16 14.93 77.69 -29.27
N SER A 17 14.75 78.98 -29.57
CA SER A 17 13.84 79.43 -30.62
C SER A 17 14.33 79.14 -32.05
N GLY A 18 15.65 79.06 -32.27
CA GLY A 18 16.26 78.70 -33.55
C GLY A 18 16.33 77.19 -33.81
N SER A 19 16.20 76.35 -32.77
CA SER A 19 16.29 74.89 -32.87
C SER A 19 15.08 74.15 -32.28
N LYS A 20 13.88 74.76 -32.37
CA LYS A 20 12.63 74.24 -31.78
C LYS A 20 12.42 72.73 -31.98
N GLY A 21 12.64 72.22 -33.19
CA GLY A 21 12.47 70.80 -33.49
C GLY A 21 13.38 69.86 -32.68
N ARG A 22 14.58 70.28 -32.30
CA ARG A 22 15.48 69.47 -31.44
C ARG A 22 15.08 69.59 -29.98
N PHE A 23 14.79 70.80 -29.53
CA PHE A 23 14.37 71.04 -28.15
C PHE A 23 13.12 70.22 -27.82
N PHE A 24 12.07 70.34 -28.64
CA PHE A 24 10.83 69.59 -28.47
C PHE A 24 11.02 68.08 -28.65
N SER A 25 11.95 67.63 -29.49
CA SER A 25 12.24 66.20 -29.62
C SER A 25 12.91 65.65 -28.37
N ILE A 26 13.93 66.32 -27.82
CA ILE A 26 14.56 65.89 -26.55
C ILE A 26 13.51 65.92 -25.42
N MET A 27 12.73 67.02 -25.34
CA MET A 27 11.67 67.16 -24.35
C MET A 27 10.62 66.05 -24.46
N ALA A 28 10.18 65.69 -25.67
CA ALA A 28 9.18 64.64 -25.90
C ALA A 28 9.70 63.24 -25.53
N ILE A 29 10.98 62.95 -25.78
CA ILE A 29 11.59 61.67 -25.41
C ILE A 29 11.72 61.55 -23.89
N ILE A 30 12.18 62.62 -23.23
CA ILE A 30 12.24 62.66 -21.76
C ILE A 30 10.83 62.59 -21.16
N PHE A 31 9.87 63.29 -21.74
CA PHE A 31 8.46 63.22 -21.37
C PHE A 31 7.94 61.78 -21.41
N LEU A 32 8.12 61.06 -22.52
CA LEU A 32 7.69 59.66 -22.63
C LEU A 32 8.41 58.76 -21.63
N GLY A 33 9.74 58.88 -21.50
CA GLY A 33 10.51 58.05 -20.58
C GLY A 33 10.19 58.29 -19.11
N VAL A 34 10.02 59.56 -18.70
CA VAL A 34 9.62 59.91 -17.33
C VAL A 34 8.16 59.58 -17.06
N SER A 35 7.26 59.80 -18.02
CA SER A 35 5.84 59.46 -17.88
C SER A 35 5.65 57.96 -17.68
N PHE A 36 6.36 57.14 -18.46
CA PHE A 36 6.31 55.69 -18.37
C PHE A 36 7.01 55.19 -17.09
N PHE A 37 8.20 55.70 -16.76
CA PHE A 37 8.88 55.36 -15.50
C PHE A 37 8.01 55.68 -14.29
N ALA A 38 7.63 56.96 -14.14
CA ALA A 38 6.96 57.44 -12.95
C ALA A 38 5.54 56.88 -12.86
N GLY A 39 4.81 56.81 -13.98
CA GLY A 39 3.45 56.30 -14.00
C GLY A 39 3.35 54.81 -13.68
N ILE A 40 4.15 53.97 -14.34
CA ILE A 40 4.05 52.52 -14.11
C ILE A 40 4.65 52.14 -12.74
N ASN A 41 5.77 52.74 -12.31
CA ASN A 41 6.32 52.45 -10.98
C ASN A 41 5.43 52.99 -9.84
N ALA A 42 4.57 53.98 -10.11
CA ALA A 42 3.56 54.41 -9.14
C ALA A 42 2.35 53.46 -9.06
N THR A 43 2.16 52.57 -10.04
CA THR A 43 0.95 51.75 -10.11
C THR A 43 0.89 50.73 -8.96
N GLU A 44 2.00 50.04 -8.65
CA GLU A 44 2.12 49.12 -7.51
C GLU A 44 1.69 49.77 -6.18
N PRO A 45 2.31 50.87 -5.71
CA PRO A 45 1.89 51.50 -4.45
C PRO A 45 0.52 52.18 -4.55
N ASP A 46 0.09 52.67 -5.71
CA ASP A 46 -1.25 53.23 -5.88
C ASP A 46 -2.33 52.16 -5.71
N MET A 47 -2.09 50.95 -6.22
CA MET A 47 -2.96 49.79 -6.01
C MET A 47 -3.01 49.41 -4.53
N ILE A 48 -1.83 49.28 -3.88
CA ILE A 48 -1.73 48.91 -2.46
C ILE A 48 -2.43 49.96 -1.56
N ILE A 49 -2.16 51.25 -1.75
CA ILE A 49 -2.77 52.32 -0.94
C ILE A 49 -4.29 52.41 -1.17
N SER A 50 -4.76 52.12 -2.39
CA SER A 50 -6.19 52.06 -2.68
C SER A 50 -6.89 50.93 -1.93
N ALA A 51 -6.27 49.74 -1.91
CA ALA A 51 -6.77 48.58 -1.17
C ALA A 51 -6.65 48.78 0.35
N ASP A 52 -5.50 49.25 0.84
CA ASP A 52 -5.27 49.55 2.25
C ASP A 52 -6.30 50.55 2.81
N LYS A 53 -6.61 51.61 2.05
CA LYS A 53 -7.68 52.55 2.42
C LYS A 53 -9.02 51.84 2.55
N TYR A 54 -9.36 50.97 1.60
CA TYR A 54 -10.60 50.21 1.65
C TYR A 54 -10.65 49.29 2.87
N TYR A 55 -9.58 48.52 3.13
CA TYR A 55 -9.48 47.62 4.28
C TYR A 55 -9.54 48.35 5.62
N ARG A 56 -8.93 49.53 5.73
CA ARG A 56 -8.97 50.36 6.95
C ARG A 56 -10.34 50.96 7.20
N GLU A 57 -11.00 51.48 6.16
CA GLU A 57 -12.35 52.06 6.29
C GLU A 57 -13.39 51.00 6.62
N GLN A 58 -13.26 49.79 6.06
CA GLN A 58 -14.17 48.67 6.33
C GLN A 58 -13.73 47.80 7.52
N LYS A 59 -12.59 48.10 8.16
CA LYS A 59 -12.02 47.34 9.29
C LYS A 59 -11.93 45.85 9.00
N LEU A 60 -11.27 45.50 7.89
CA LEU A 60 -11.02 44.12 7.52
C LEU A 60 -10.28 43.39 8.67
N SER A 61 -10.79 42.24 9.09
CA SER A 61 -10.19 41.43 10.16
C SER A 61 -8.79 40.96 9.79
N ASP A 62 -7.95 40.70 10.79
CA ASP A 62 -6.60 40.15 10.60
C ASP A 62 -6.63 38.63 10.49
N PHE A 63 -7.53 37.98 11.25
CA PHE A 63 -7.83 36.56 11.11
C PHE A 63 -9.32 36.31 10.94
N ARG A 64 -9.64 35.27 10.15
CA ARG A 64 -10.93 34.59 10.09
C ARG A 64 -10.71 33.16 10.55
N ILE A 65 -11.29 32.79 11.68
CA ILE A 65 -11.15 31.47 12.28
C ILE A 65 -12.44 30.69 12.03
N ILE A 66 -12.31 29.47 11.55
CA ILE A 66 -13.44 28.58 11.24
C ILE A 66 -13.29 27.33 12.09
N SER A 67 -14.29 27.01 12.91
CA SER A 67 -14.30 25.81 13.75
C SER A 67 -15.22 24.75 13.13
N PRO A 68 -14.71 23.53 12.82
CA PRO A 68 -15.53 22.43 12.31
C PRO A 68 -16.70 22.04 13.23
N LEU A 69 -16.51 22.13 14.54
CA LEU A 69 -17.51 21.79 15.56
C LEU A 69 -18.24 23.03 16.12
N GLY A 70 -18.00 24.21 15.53
CA GLY A 70 -18.47 25.49 16.07
C GLY A 70 -17.62 26.00 17.24
N PHE A 71 -17.85 27.24 17.66
CA PHE A 71 -17.14 27.85 18.80
C PHE A 71 -17.99 27.81 20.06
N LYS A 72 -17.38 27.44 21.19
CA LYS A 72 -17.99 27.61 22.53
C LYS A 72 -17.60 28.96 23.14
N GLU A 73 -18.37 29.39 24.13
CA GLU A 73 -18.09 30.65 24.84
C GLU A 73 -16.68 30.69 25.47
N VAL A 74 -16.18 29.55 25.98
CA VAL A 74 -14.81 29.46 26.52
C VAL A 74 -13.75 29.72 25.45
N ASP A 75 -13.99 29.27 24.21
CA ASP A 75 -13.05 29.48 23.11
C ASP A 75 -12.96 30.96 22.74
N LEU A 76 -14.11 31.65 22.75
CA LEU A 76 -14.18 33.09 22.50
C LEU A 76 -13.47 33.90 23.60
N GLU A 77 -13.62 33.50 24.86
CA GLU A 77 -12.90 34.12 25.99
C GLU A 77 -11.39 33.91 25.88
N ASP A 78 -10.95 32.70 25.55
CA ASP A 78 -9.53 32.37 25.36
C ASP A 78 -8.92 33.19 24.23
N ILE A 79 -9.59 33.27 23.07
CA ILE A 79 -9.16 34.10 21.92
C ILE A 79 -9.08 35.57 22.33
N GLN A 80 -10.10 36.12 23.01
CA GLN A 80 -10.14 37.53 23.42
C GLN A 80 -9.08 37.87 24.48
N SER A 81 -8.63 36.89 25.27
CA SER A 81 -7.59 37.04 26.29
C SER A 81 -6.16 36.96 25.74
N LEU A 82 -5.97 36.51 24.49
CA LEU A 82 -4.66 36.40 23.87
C LEU A 82 -3.98 37.76 23.75
N ARG A 83 -2.69 37.78 24.10
CA ARG A 83 -1.88 38.99 24.03
C ARG A 83 -1.74 39.45 22.58
N GLY A 84 -2.18 40.67 22.30
CA GLY A 84 -2.13 41.28 20.97
C GLY A 84 -3.46 41.21 20.22
N VAL A 85 -4.46 40.48 20.72
CA VAL A 85 -5.82 40.53 20.19
C VAL A 85 -6.52 41.79 20.73
N SER A 86 -6.95 42.66 19.82
CA SER A 86 -7.69 43.88 20.15
C SER A 86 -9.18 43.61 20.32
N GLN A 87 -9.74 42.76 19.46
CA GLN A 87 -11.17 42.52 19.41
C GLN A 87 -11.49 41.18 18.72
N VAL A 88 -12.59 40.56 19.14
CA VAL A 88 -13.19 39.36 18.55
C VAL A 88 -14.64 39.67 18.14
N GLN A 89 -15.05 39.22 16.97
CA GLN A 89 -16.43 39.28 16.47
C GLN A 89 -16.86 37.90 15.99
N LYS A 90 -18.06 37.48 16.37
CA LYS A 90 -18.63 36.18 15.99
C LYS A 90 -19.49 36.31 14.73
N GLY A 91 -19.58 35.25 13.94
CA GLY A 91 -20.41 35.21 12.75
C GLY A 91 -20.99 33.82 12.47
N TYR A 92 -22.05 33.82 11.67
CA TYR A 92 -22.58 32.65 11.00
C TYR A 92 -22.39 32.80 9.50
N TYR A 93 -22.13 31.69 8.83
CA TYR A 93 -22.31 31.59 7.40
C TYR A 93 -22.99 30.29 7.01
N LYS A 94 -23.72 30.30 5.89
CA LYS A 94 -24.32 29.11 5.27
C LYS A 94 -24.46 29.32 3.77
N ASP A 95 -24.24 28.27 3.00
CA ASP A 95 -24.41 28.28 1.55
C ASP A 95 -25.79 27.71 1.23
N LEU A 96 -26.62 28.46 0.49
CA LEU A 96 -28.02 28.10 0.21
C LEU A 96 -28.40 28.49 -1.21
N PHE A 97 -29.43 27.86 -1.76
CA PHE A 97 -30.06 28.32 -3.00
C PHE A 97 -30.97 29.52 -2.69
N LEU A 98 -30.82 30.62 -3.42
CA LEU A 98 -31.78 31.73 -3.44
C LEU A 98 -32.50 31.76 -4.78
N THR A 99 -33.81 31.56 -4.75
CA THR A 99 -34.66 31.53 -5.94
C THR A 99 -35.48 32.81 -6.04
N THR A 100 -35.41 33.48 -7.19
CA THR A 100 -36.22 34.65 -7.51
C THR A 100 -37.67 34.27 -7.84
N LEU A 101 -38.60 35.23 -7.77
CA LEU A 101 -40.00 35.01 -8.18
C LEU A 101 -40.17 34.58 -9.65
N ASN A 102 -39.17 34.82 -10.50
CA ASN A 102 -39.18 34.44 -11.91
C ASN A 102 -38.67 33.00 -12.14
N GLY A 103 -38.23 32.31 -11.09
CA GLY A 103 -37.74 30.93 -11.14
C GLY A 103 -36.23 30.79 -11.27
N ASP A 104 -35.47 31.88 -11.38
CA ASP A 104 -34.00 31.81 -11.42
C ASP A 104 -33.45 31.48 -10.03
N SER A 105 -32.71 30.38 -9.91
CA SER A 105 -32.09 29.92 -8.66
C SER A 105 -30.58 30.01 -8.74
N ASN A 106 -29.94 30.64 -7.75
CA ASN A 106 -28.49 30.80 -7.66
C ASN A 106 -28.00 30.36 -6.27
N ILE A 107 -26.74 29.95 -6.18
CA ILE A 107 -26.10 29.53 -4.94
C ILE A 107 -25.44 30.74 -4.27
N VAL A 108 -25.88 31.04 -3.06
CA VAL A 108 -25.48 32.26 -2.35
C VAL A 108 -24.94 31.89 -0.98
N LYS A 109 -23.72 32.34 -0.67
CA LYS A 109 -23.20 32.26 0.70
C LYS A 109 -23.77 33.41 1.51
N LEU A 110 -24.64 33.07 2.46
CA LEU A 110 -25.22 33.99 3.42
C LEU A 110 -24.26 34.20 4.58
N LEU A 111 -24.03 35.45 4.94
CA LEU A 111 -23.19 35.90 6.04
C LEU A 111 -24.06 36.63 7.06
N SER A 112 -23.89 36.34 8.34
CA SER A 112 -24.61 37.06 9.39
C SER A 112 -24.13 38.51 9.49
N TYR A 113 -25.08 39.41 9.67
CA TYR A 113 -24.85 40.82 9.98
C TYR A 113 -25.64 41.20 11.24
N ASP A 114 -24.93 41.60 12.29
CA ASP A 114 -25.53 42.17 13.50
C ASP A 114 -25.26 43.69 13.58
N PRO A 115 -26.29 44.55 13.41
CA PRO A 115 -26.17 45.99 13.63
C PRO A 115 -25.63 46.36 15.02
N GLY A 116 -25.81 45.49 16.02
CA GLY A 116 -25.28 45.59 17.37
C GLY A 116 -23.76 45.59 17.43
N ASP A 117 -23.08 44.79 16.61
CA ASP A 117 -21.62 44.70 16.58
C ASP A 117 -20.97 46.02 16.17
N PHE A 118 -21.65 46.80 15.32
CA PHE A 118 -21.15 48.07 14.80
C PHE A 118 -21.44 49.27 15.72
N LYS A 119 -22.18 49.07 16.83
CA LYS A 119 -22.38 50.11 17.85
C LYS A 119 -21.03 50.44 18.52
N ASP A 120 -20.86 51.72 18.85
CA ASP A 120 -19.61 52.28 19.41
C ASP A 120 -18.36 52.09 18.52
N GLY A 121 -18.55 51.77 17.24
CA GLY A 121 -17.46 51.61 16.29
C GLY A 121 -16.60 50.37 16.57
N LYS A 122 -17.19 49.28 17.04
CA LYS A 122 -16.47 48.02 17.27
C LYS A 122 -16.48 47.11 16.04
N GLY A 123 -17.57 47.00 15.29
CA GLY A 123 -17.66 45.98 14.24
C GLY A 123 -16.54 45.99 13.18
N MET A 124 -16.25 44.79 12.67
CA MET A 124 -15.26 44.45 11.66
C MET A 124 -15.93 44.05 10.34
N ASN A 125 -15.14 43.98 9.26
CA ASN A 125 -15.58 43.49 7.96
C ASN A 125 -16.85 44.20 7.45
N ILE A 126 -16.93 45.50 7.70
CA ILE A 126 -18.11 46.33 7.39
C ILE A 126 -18.38 46.23 5.87
N PRO A 127 -19.58 45.82 5.44
CA PRO A 127 -19.91 45.81 4.02
C PRO A 127 -19.99 47.24 3.48
N TYR A 128 -19.39 47.50 2.32
CA TYR A 128 -19.45 48.80 1.67
C TYR A 128 -20.79 48.95 0.95
N LEU A 129 -21.68 49.78 1.50
CA LEU A 129 -22.99 50.02 0.94
C LEU A 129 -22.91 50.79 -0.39
N LEU A 130 -23.41 50.17 -1.46
CA LEU A 130 -23.50 50.79 -2.78
C LEU A 130 -24.85 51.47 -2.97
N GLU A 131 -25.94 50.76 -2.67
CA GLU A 131 -27.32 51.24 -2.81
C GLU A 131 -28.22 50.66 -1.69
N GLY A 132 -29.26 51.39 -1.28
CA GLY A 132 -30.23 50.91 -0.28
C GLY A 132 -29.77 51.05 1.17
N LYS A 133 -29.98 50.01 1.99
CA LYS A 133 -29.57 49.92 3.39
C LYS A 133 -29.06 48.51 3.74
N LEU A 134 -28.37 48.38 4.87
CA LEU A 134 -28.00 47.08 5.44
C LEU A 134 -29.20 46.46 6.21
N PRO A 135 -29.23 45.13 6.44
CA PRO A 135 -30.29 44.46 7.18
C PRO A 135 -30.36 44.97 8.63
N GLU A 136 -31.55 45.31 9.10
CA GLU A 136 -31.78 45.80 10.48
C GLU A 136 -32.67 44.87 11.32
N LYS A 137 -33.39 43.95 10.68
CA LYS A 137 -34.32 43.01 11.30
C LYS A 137 -34.40 41.72 10.50
N SER A 138 -34.91 40.69 11.16
CA SER A 138 -35.17 39.36 10.59
C SER A 138 -36.04 39.44 9.32
N GLY A 139 -35.65 38.69 8.28
CA GLY A 139 -36.25 38.65 6.95
C GLY A 139 -35.71 39.68 5.95
N GLU A 140 -34.69 40.48 6.31
CA GLU A 140 -34.03 41.43 5.41
C GLU A 140 -32.67 40.89 4.93
N ILE A 141 -32.35 41.04 3.64
CA ILE A 141 -31.06 40.69 3.03
C ILE A 141 -30.46 41.86 2.27
N ALA A 142 -29.15 42.07 2.41
CA ALA A 142 -28.38 42.93 1.53
C ALA A 142 -27.47 42.07 0.65
N LEU A 143 -27.66 42.14 -0.66
CA LEU A 143 -26.89 41.33 -1.60
C LEU A 143 -25.62 42.04 -2.02
N GLU A 144 -24.60 41.27 -2.37
CA GLU A 144 -23.49 41.78 -3.14
C GLU A 144 -23.99 42.37 -4.48
N ARG A 145 -23.29 43.37 -5.04
CA ARG A 145 -23.52 43.87 -6.40
C ARG A 145 -22.35 43.47 -7.31
N SER A 146 -22.20 42.17 -7.53
CA SER A 146 -21.13 41.63 -8.36
C SER A 146 -21.54 41.39 -9.81
N PHE A 147 -20.58 40.98 -10.63
CA PHE A 147 -20.77 40.63 -12.05
C PHE A 147 -21.77 39.49 -12.26
N ASN A 148 -21.94 38.61 -11.26
CA ASN A 148 -22.72 37.38 -11.34
C ASN A 148 -24.18 37.54 -10.86
N VAL A 149 -24.53 38.68 -10.25
CA VAL A 149 -25.90 38.91 -9.79
C VAL A 149 -26.81 39.09 -11.02
N PRO A 150 -27.93 38.33 -11.13
CA PRO A 150 -28.82 38.42 -12.27
C PRO A 150 -29.28 39.86 -12.54
N ARG A 151 -29.15 40.29 -13.81
CA ARG A 151 -29.64 41.61 -14.24
C ARG A 151 -31.16 41.62 -14.20
N GLY A 152 -31.73 42.30 -13.22
CA GLY A 152 -33.19 42.42 -13.05
C GLY A 152 -33.67 42.42 -11.61
N ILE A 153 -32.78 42.09 -10.66
CA ILE A 153 -33.07 42.13 -9.23
C ILE A 153 -33.00 43.59 -8.71
N GLU A 154 -34.08 44.07 -8.12
CA GLU A 154 -34.22 45.40 -7.54
C GLU A 154 -34.43 45.37 -6.02
N ILE A 155 -34.17 46.49 -5.36
CA ILE A 155 -34.45 46.64 -3.92
C ILE A 155 -35.97 46.55 -3.70
N GLY A 156 -36.39 45.67 -2.79
CA GLY A 156 -37.78 45.36 -2.48
C GLY A 156 -38.27 44.03 -3.05
N ASP A 157 -37.50 43.38 -3.93
CA ASP A 157 -37.80 42.03 -4.41
C ASP A 157 -37.62 41.00 -3.29
N SER A 158 -38.38 39.89 -3.39
CA SER A 158 -38.35 38.78 -2.44
C SER A 158 -37.64 37.58 -3.05
N LEU A 159 -36.77 36.94 -2.26
CA LEU A 159 -36.02 35.74 -2.60
C LEU A 159 -36.43 34.60 -1.67
N MET A 160 -36.61 33.42 -2.24
CA MET A 160 -36.89 32.22 -1.47
C MET A 160 -35.60 31.43 -1.26
N ALA A 161 -35.18 31.28 0.00
CA ALA A 161 -34.07 30.44 0.40
C ALA A 161 -34.50 28.97 0.48
N SER A 162 -33.72 28.08 -0.12
CA SER A 162 -33.90 26.63 -0.03
C SER A 162 -32.57 25.94 0.23
N ALA A 163 -32.62 24.88 1.04
CA ALA A 163 -31.50 24.01 1.29
C ALA A 163 -31.36 22.98 0.14
N PRO A 164 -30.19 22.31 0.01
CA PRO A 164 -30.03 21.14 -0.86
C PRO A 164 -31.05 20.04 -0.55
N ALA A 165 -31.24 19.12 -1.51
CA ALA A 165 -32.13 17.98 -1.32
C ALA A 165 -31.73 17.19 -0.05
N GLY A 166 -32.71 16.67 0.69
CA GLY A 166 -32.46 15.94 1.96
C GLY A 166 -32.29 16.81 3.21
N VAL A 167 -31.98 18.12 3.08
CA VAL A 167 -31.80 19.03 4.21
C VAL A 167 -33.06 19.88 4.46
N LYS A 168 -33.48 20.01 5.72
CA LYS A 168 -34.56 20.91 6.11
C LYS A 168 -34.00 22.31 6.31
N ILE A 169 -34.45 23.24 5.48
CA ILE A 169 -34.04 24.65 5.56
C ILE A 169 -34.36 25.28 6.94
N GLU A 170 -35.35 24.76 7.65
CA GLU A 170 -35.70 25.21 9.01
C GLU A 170 -34.58 24.94 10.04
N ASP A 171 -33.68 24.00 9.76
CA ASP A 171 -32.51 23.73 10.61
C ASP A 171 -31.40 24.78 10.38
N ASP A 172 -31.45 25.53 9.27
CA ASP A 172 -30.46 26.54 8.91
C ASP A 172 -30.97 27.98 9.10
N LEU A 173 -32.23 28.26 8.72
CA LEU A 173 -32.85 29.58 8.74
C LEU A 173 -34.24 29.61 9.39
N ASN A 174 -34.49 30.65 10.18
CA ASN A 174 -35.79 30.96 10.78
C ASN A 174 -36.80 31.52 9.75
N ASN A 175 -36.32 32.18 8.69
CA ASN A 175 -37.16 32.68 7.60
C ASN A 175 -36.60 32.23 6.25
N GLN A 176 -37.47 31.62 5.44
CA GLN A 176 -37.15 31.21 4.07
C GLN A 176 -37.33 32.35 3.08
N GLU A 177 -38.24 33.29 3.35
CA GLU A 177 -38.50 34.45 2.50
C GLU A 177 -37.64 35.65 2.95
N LEU A 178 -36.74 36.11 2.08
CA LEU A 178 -35.81 37.21 2.35
C LEU A 178 -36.06 38.39 1.40
N ILE A 179 -36.28 39.58 1.96
CA ILE A 179 -36.54 40.81 1.20
C ILE A 179 -35.24 41.57 0.99
N ILE A 180 -34.94 41.93 -0.26
CA ILE A 180 -33.73 42.68 -0.62
C ILE A 180 -33.87 44.13 -0.17
N VAL A 181 -33.00 44.58 0.74
CA VAL A 181 -33.01 45.95 1.28
C VAL A 181 -31.84 46.82 0.81
N GLY A 182 -30.81 46.21 0.21
CA GLY A 182 -29.67 46.94 -0.31
C GLY A 182 -28.68 46.09 -1.08
N PHE A 183 -27.74 46.79 -1.70
CA PHE A 183 -26.64 46.23 -2.48
C PHE A 183 -25.30 46.70 -1.89
N VAL A 184 -24.36 45.77 -1.71
CA VAL A 184 -23.08 46.00 -1.03
C VAL A 184 -21.89 45.45 -1.82
N SER A 185 -20.68 45.85 -1.45
CA SER A 185 -19.42 45.21 -1.84
C SER A 185 -18.66 44.81 -0.56
N SER A 186 -18.17 43.57 -0.51
CA SER A 186 -17.60 43.01 0.71
C SER A 186 -16.08 43.19 0.78
N PRO A 187 -15.51 43.67 1.91
CA PRO A 187 -14.06 43.66 2.08
C PRO A 187 -13.48 42.25 2.18
N LEU A 188 -14.31 41.24 2.50
CA LEU A 188 -13.92 39.84 2.59
C LEU A 188 -13.82 39.17 1.23
N TYR A 189 -14.38 39.74 0.17
CA TYR A 189 -14.36 39.12 -1.16
C TYR A 189 -14.28 40.21 -2.21
N ILE A 190 -13.06 40.45 -2.69
CA ILE A 190 -12.78 41.56 -3.62
C ILE A 190 -12.46 41.10 -5.04
N ASN A 191 -12.21 39.82 -5.31
CA ASN A 191 -11.98 39.32 -6.67
C ASN A 191 -13.31 38.96 -7.35
N TYR A 192 -13.30 38.26 -8.50
CA TYR A 192 -14.51 37.71 -9.15
C TYR A 192 -14.81 36.27 -8.74
N GLU A 193 -13.83 35.53 -8.22
CA GLU A 193 -14.02 34.19 -7.68
C GLU A 193 -14.77 34.30 -6.36
N ARG A 194 -15.83 33.52 -6.17
CA ARG A 194 -16.73 33.59 -5.00
C ARG A 194 -16.60 32.38 -4.06
N GLY A 195 -15.60 31.54 -4.33
CA GLY A 195 -15.45 30.25 -3.69
C GLY A 195 -16.34 29.19 -4.33
N GLN A 196 -16.07 27.94 -3.97
CA GLN A 196 -16.82 26.78 -4.41
C GLN A 196 -17.66 26.23 -3.24
N THR A 197 -18.64 25.40 -3.55
CA THR A 197 -19.59 24.79 -2.62
C THR A 197 -19.97 23.41 -3.15
N ASN A 198 -20.36 22.48 -2.28
CA ASN A 198 -20.85 21.16 -2.74
C ASN A 198 -22.29 21.19 -3.24
N ILE A 199 -22.92 22.35 -3.18
CA ILE A 199 -24.28 22.55 -3.62
C ILE A 199 -24.24 22.83 -5.13
N GLY A 200 -25.22 22.31 -5.87
CA GLY A 200 -25.49 22.81 -7.21
C GLY A 200 -24.40 22.47 -8.25
N ASN A 201 -23.93 23.50 -8.96
CA ASN A 201 -22.89 23.42 -9.99
C ASN A 201 -21.45 23.48 -9.43
N GLY A 202 -21.29 23.43 -8.11
CA GLY A 202 -19.98 23.48 -7.47
C GLY A 202 -19.51 24.90 -7.11
N SER A 203 -20.11 25.96 -7.66
CA SER A 203 -19.61 27.32 -7.52
C SER A 203 -20.60 28.24 -6.79
N ILE A 204 -20.08 29.10 -5.91
CA ILE A 204 -20.90 30.14 -5.29
C ILE A 204 -21.09 31.25 -6.33
N ASP A 205 -22.32 31.71 -6.53
CA ASP A 205 -22.61 32.75 -7.53
C ASP A 205 -22.31 34.15 -6.98
N TYR A 206 -22.75 34.43 -5.74
CA TYR A 206 -22.52 35.70 -5.04
C TYR A 206 -22.75 35.58 -3.52
N PHE A 207 -22.48 36.67 -2.78
CA PHE A 207 -22.70 36.72 -1.32
C PHE A 207 -23.92 37.53 -0.92
N GLY A 208 -24.48 37.22 0.25
CA GLY A 208 -25.57 37.99 0.87
C GLY A 208 -25.34 38.18 2.36
N TYR A 209 -25.69 39.35 2.88
CA TYR A 209 -25.70 39.64 4.31
C TYR A 209 -27.12 39.58 4.83
N VAL A 210 -27.35 38.77 5.86
CA VAL A 210 -28.68 38.55 6.47
C VAL A 210 -28.61 38.91 7.96
N TYR A 211 -29.72 39.37 8.52
CA TYR A 211 -29.78 39.67 9.95
C TYR A 211 -29.46 38.43 10.79
N HIS A 212 -28.59 38.57 11.80
CA HIS A 212 -28.05 37.41 12.53
C HIS A 212 -29.10 36.51 13.20
N GLU A 213 -30.27 37.04 13.60
CA GLU A 213 -31.36 36.24 14.19
C GLU A 213 -32.10 35.39 13.16
N ASP A 214 -31.87 35.56 11.86
CA ASP A 214 -32.42 34.67 10.84
C ASP A 214 -31.70 33.31 10.80
N PHE A 215 -30.47 33.20 11.29
CA PHE A 215 -29.79 31.91 11.40
C PHE A 215 -30.37 31.09 12.56
N ASN A 216 -30.64 29.81 12.31
CA ASN A 216 -31.10 28.83 13.32
C ASN A 216 -30.00 27.81 13.69
N LEU A 217 -28.74 28.25 13.68
CA LEU A 217 -27.59 27.41 14.03
C LEU A 217 -27.32 27.46 15.54
N GLU A 218 -27.01 26.30 16.15
CA GLU A 218 -26.74 26.22 17.60
C GLU A 218 -25.42 26.91 18.03
N TYR A 219 -24.44 26.97 17.13
CA TYR A 219 -23.09 27.49 17.39
C TYR A 219 -22.61 28.41 16.27
N PHE A 220 -21.84 29.44 16.63
CA PHE A 220 -21.13 30.26 15.66
C PHE A 220 -20.08 29.39 14.95
N ASN A 221 -20.05 29.42 13.62
CA ASN A 221 -19.12 28.64 12.81
C ASN A 221 -17.95 29.48 12.26
N GLU A 222 -17.96 30.79 12.48
CA GLU A 222 -16.83 31.67 12.17
C GLU A 222 -16.59 32.76 13.23
N VAL A 223 -15.32 33.13 13.39
CA VAL A 223 -14.87 34.18 14.29
C VAL A 223 -13.86 35.08 13.57
N TYR A 224 -14.06 36.39 13.66
CA TYR A 224 -13.17 37.41 13.12
C TYR A 224 -12.36 38.05 14.24
N VAL A 225 -11.04 38.16 14.04
CA VAL A 225 -10.11 38.70 15.04
C VAL A 225 -9.33 39.87 14.43
N SER A 226 -9.17 40.95 15.20
CA SER A 226 -8.31 42.08 14.86
C SER A 226 -7.22 42.25 15.91
N LEU A 227 -6.01 42.57 15.46
CA LEU A 227 -4.81 42.72 16.27
C LEU A 227 -4.57 44.17 16.71
N GLU A 228 -3.97 44.32 17.89
CA GLU A 228 -3.48 45.62 18.37
C GLU A 228 -2.38 46.16 17.44
N GLY A 229 -2.59 47.38 16.92
CA GLY A 229 -1.62 48.07 16.08
C GLY A 229 -1.56 47.59 14.62
N SER A 230 -2.41 46.65 14.17
CA SER A 230 -2.38 46.17 12.78
C SER A 230 -2.70 47.26 11.75
N HIS A 231 -3.62 48.15 12.09
CA HIS A 231 -4.00 49.33 11.30
C HIS A 231 -2.89 50.39 11.18
N GLU A 232 -1.80 50.30 11.95
CA GLU A 232 -0.65 51.21 11.81
C GLU A 232 0.23 50.86 10.60
N TYR A 233 0.18 49.60 10.15
CA TYR A 233 0.94 49.10 9.01
C TYR A 233 0.12 49.15 7.72
N GLU A 234 0.78 49.43 6.60
CA GLU A 234 0.15 49.34 5.27
C GLU A 234 -0.13 47.86 4.95
N ALA A 235 -1.26 47.58 4.31
CA ALA A 235 -1.55 46.24 3.77
C ALA A 235 -0.38 45.69 2.94
N TYR A 236 -0.14 44.38 3.01
CA TYR A 236 0.96 43.68 2.31
C TYR A 236 2.39 44.08 2.73
N SER A 237 2.56 44.94 3.74
CA SER A 237 3.90 45.33 4.20
C SER A 237 4.55 44.27 5.10
N GLU A 238 5.89 44.17 5.09
CA GLU A 238 6.61 43.28 6.02
C GLU A 238 6.29 43.59 7.50
N GLY A 239 5.99 44.86 7.81
CA GLY A 239 5.57 45.26 9.15
C GLY A 239 4.26 44.61 9.57
N TYR A 240 3.27 44.55 8.67
CA TYR A 240 2.02 43.84 8.89
C TYR A 240 2.24 42.34 9.12
N TYR A 241 2.99 41.68 8.23
CA TYR A 241 3.26 40.24 8.37
C TYR A 241 4.02 39.90 9.67
N SER A 242 4.90 40.79 10.14
CA SER A 242 5.66 40.56 11.37
C SER A 242 4.81 40.51 12.65
N ILE A 243 3.69 41.26 12.70
CA ILE A 243 2.81 41.29 13.87
C ILE A 243 1.76 40.18 13.87
N VAL A 244 1.43 39.64 12.68
CA VAL A 244 0.44 38.56 12.50
C VAL A 244 1.01 37.21 12.94
N LYS A 245 2.29 36.96 12.66
CA LYS A 245 2.92 35.63 12.81
C LYS A 245 2.82 35.02 14.21
N ASN A 246 2.99 35.79 15.28
CA ASN A 246 2.97 35.24 16.64
C ASN A 246 1.54 34.95 17.15
N PRO A 247 0.57 35.87 17.00
CA PRO A 247 -0.84 35.57 17.25
C PRO A 247 -1.38 34.38 16.46
N GLU A 248 -0.98 34.19 15.20
CA GLU A 248 -1.34 33.05 14.36
C GLU A 248 -1.03 31.71 15.05
N THR A 249 0.23 31.50 15.43
CA THR A 249 0.66 30.26 16.13
C THR A 249 -0.03 30.06 17.47
N LEU A 250 -0.39 31.14 18.16
CA LEU A 250 -1.14 31.05 19.43
C LEU A 250 -2.61 30.66 19.20
N LEU A 251 -3.23 31.19 18.15
CA LEU A 251 -4.61 30.84 17.76
C LEU A 251 -4.68 29.39 17.27
N GLU A 252 -3.70 28.91 16.51
CA GLU A 252 -3.61 27.51 16.10
C GLU A 252 -3.49 26.59 17.31
N ALA A 253 -2.62 26.92 18.27
CA ALA A 253 -2.46 26.14 19.50
C ALA A 253 -3.73 26.07 20.35
N LEU A 254 -4.51 27.17 20.40
CA LEU A 254 -5.83 27.16 21.03
C LEU A 254 -6.82 26.25 20.29
N GLY A 255 -6.75 26.21 18.96
CA GLY A 255 -7.61 25.34 18.15
C GLY A 255 -7.35 23.87 18.37
N VAL A 256 -6.09 23.47 18.46
CA VAL A 256 -5.70 22.10 18.84
C VAL A 256 -6.24 21.77 20.22
N ALA A 257 -6.09 22.67 21.20
CA ALA A 257 -6.58 22.45 22.56
C ALA A 257 -8.12 22.36 22.63
N ALA A 258 -8.84 23.19 21.85
CA ALA A 258 -10.29 23.17 21.76
C ALA A 258 -10.80 21.87 21.14
N MET A 259 -10.22 21.43 20.02
CA MET A 259 -10.62 20.18 19.36
C MET A 259 -10.25 18.94 20.19
N GLU A 260 -9.10 18.92 20.85
CA GLU A 260 -8.71 17.81 21.76
C GLU A 260 -9.68 17.69 22.94
N ARG A 261 -10.13 18.83 23.51
CA ARG A 261 -11.14 18.84 24.58
C ARG A 261 -12.48 18.24 24.13
N GLU A 262 -12.82 18.36 22.85
CA GLU A 262 -14.13 17.99 22.31
C GLU A 262 -14.16 16.60 21.70
N THR A 263 -13.07 16.23 21.03
CA THR A 263 -12.95 14.96 20.31
C THR A 263 -12.10 13.95 21.06
N GLY A 264 -11.34 14.34 22.09
CA GLY A 264 -10.36 13.47 22.73
C GLY A 264 -10.97 12.23 23.41
N GLU A 265 -12.10 12.38 24.12
CA GLU A 265 -12.80 11.22 24.71
C GLU A 265 -13.36 10.29 23.62
N PHE A 266 -13.96 10.86 22.58
CA PHE A 266 -14.55 10.09 21.48
C PHE A 266 -13.47 9.40 20.62
N ARG A 267 -12.35 10.09 20.33
CA ARG A 267 -11.18 9.51 19.65
C ARG A 267 -10.61 8.35 20.46
N LYS A 268 -10.48 8.52 21.77
CA LYS A 268 -10.01 7.45 22.66
C LYS A 268 -10.96 6.25 22.65
N GLU A 269 -12.28 6.49 22.68
CA GLU A 269 -13.27 5.42 22.57
C GLU A 269 -13.17 4.68 21.22
N LEU A 270 -13.01 5.40 20.11
CA LEU A 270 -12.80 4.80 18.79
C LEU A 270 -11.50 4.03 18.68
N GLU A 271 -10.41 4.53 19.27
CA GLU A 271 -9.12 3.83 19.35
C GLU A 271 -9.24 2.54 20.18
N GLU A 272 -9.91 2.59 21.34
CA GLU A 272 -10.18 1.42 22.17
C GLU A 272 -11.06 0.40 21.43
N ASN A 273 -12.12 0.83 20.75
CA ASN A 273 -12.98 -0.03 19.93
C ASN A 273 -12.20 -0.68 18.78
N ARG A 274 -11.40 0.10 18.06
CA ARG A 274 -10.51 -0.39 16.99
C ARG A 274 -9.57 -1.48 17.52
N ASP A 275 -8.94 -1.26 18.68
CA ASP A 275 -8.05 -2.24 19.31
C ASP A 275 -8.81 -3.50 19.75
N ILE A 276 -10.04 -3.37 20.26
CA ILE A 276 -10.92 -4.51 20.57
C ILE A 276 -11.23 -5.33 19.31
N PHE A 277 -11.55 -4.66 18.19
CA PHE A 277 -11.82 -5.34 16.92
C PHE A 277 -10.57 -6.01 16.35
N LEU A 278 -9.39 -5.39 16.48
CA LEU A 278 -8.11 -6.00 16.12
C LEU A 278 -7.82 -7.26 16.95
N GLU A 279 -8.04 -7.21 18.27
CA GLU A 279 -7.92 -8.39 19.13
C GLU A 279 -8.94 -9.47 18.81
N SER A 280 -10.18 -9.08 18.47
CA SER A 280 -11.25 -10.01 18.06
C SER A 280 -10.86 -10.74 16.77
N LYS A 281 -10.39 -9.99 15.77
CA LYS A 281 -9.87 -10.53 14.51
C LYS A 281 -8.72 -11.51 14.76
N GLN A 282 -7.75 -11.15 15.60
CA GLN A 282 -6.63 -12.02 15.93
C GLN A 282 -7.09 -13.29 16.66
N ARG A 283 -8.02 -13.17 17.62
CA ARG A 283 -8.57 -14.33 18.35
C ARG A 283 -9.30 -15.29 17.42
N ALA A 284 -10.14 -14.79 16.51
CA ALA A 284 -10.83 -15.62 15.53
C ALA A 284 -9.83 -16.36 14.62
N GLN A 285 -8.75 -15.69 14.20
CA GLN A 285 -7.68 -16.32 13.43
C GLN A 285 -6.94 -17.41 14.24
N ASP A 286 -6.59 -17.13 15.49
CA ASP A 286 -5.90 -18.07 16.38
C ASP A 286 -6.78 -19.30 16.68
N GLU A 287 -8.11 -19.13 16.80
CA GLU A 287 -9.07 -20.23 16.99
C GLU A 287 -9.13 -21.15 15.77
N ILE A 288 -9.16 -20.59 14.55
CA ILE A 288 -9.07 -21.36 13.30
C ILE A 288 -7.77 -22.19 13.29
N ASP A 289 -6.63 -21.53 13.53
CA ASP A 289 -5.32 -22.18 13.47
C ASP A 289 -5.18 -23.29 14.53
N LYS A 290 -5.69 -23.06 15.74
CA LYS A 290 -5.66 -24.04 16.84
C LYS A 290 -6.57 -25.24 16.58
N ALA A 291 -7.82 -25.01 16.15
CA ALA A 291 -8.76 -26.09 15.86
C ALA A 291 -8.27 -26.96 14.70
N GLN A 292 -7.68 -26.36 13.66
CA GLN A 292 -7.02 -27.09 12.58
C GLN A 292 -5.89 -27.98 13.11
N ALA A 293 -5.01 -27.43 13.96
CA ALA A 293 -3.89 -28.18 14.52
C ALA A 293 -4.34 -29.33 15.46
N GLU A 294 -5.43 -29.18 16.21
CA GLU A 294 -5.99 -30.25 17.06
C GLU A 294 -6.52 -31.42 16.22
N LEU A 295 -7.23 -31.16 15.12
CA LEU A 295 -7.73 -32.19 14.21
C LEU A 295 -6.59 -32.91 13.48
N GLU A 296 -5.58 -32.17 12.99
CA GLU A 296 -4.40 -32.77 12.36
C GLU A 296 -3.63 -33.69 13.34
N ASN A 297 -3.54 -33.32 14.63
CA ASN A 297 -2.93 -34.17 15.65
C ASN A 297 -3.78 -35.41 15.95
N ALA A 298 -5.10 -35.28 16.03
CA ALA A 298 -6.00 -36.41 16.24
C ALA A 298 -5.92 -37.44 15.09
N GLU A 299 -5.83 -37.00 13.84
CA GLU A 299 -5.58 -37.89 12.70
C GLU A 299 -4.27 -38.65 12.83
N LYS A 300 -3.22 -37.97 13.28
CA LYS A 300 -1.91 -38.60 13.51
C LYS A 300 -1.96 -39.64 14.62
N GLU A 301 -2.67 -39.38 15.72
CA GLU A 301 -2.88 -40.35 16.80
C GLU A 301 -3.65 -41.60 16.34
N ILE A 302 -4.66 -41.42 15.47
CA ILE A 302 -5.39 -42.53 14.84
C ILE A 302 -4.46 -43.39 13.99
N ILE A 303 -3.61 -42.76 13.17
CA ILE A 303 -2.63 -43.47 12.33
C ILE A 303 -1.65 -44.25 13.22
N ASP A 304 -1.10 -43.62 14.26
CA ASP A 304 -0.18 -44.27 15.20
C ASP A 304 -0.86 -45.42 15.98
N GLY A 305 -2.12 -45.24 16.40
CA GLY A 305 -2.93 -46.26 17.05
C GLY A 305 -3.19 -47.47 16.14
N ALA A 306 -3.52 -47.23 14.87
CA ALA A 306 -3.72 -48.28 13.87
C ALA A 306 -2.46 -49.11 13.64
N ASN A 307 -1.31 -48.45 13.55
CA ASN A 307 -0.01 -49.13 13.39
C ASN A 307 0.32 -50.00 14.61
N ARG A 308 0.12 -49.49 15.83
CA ARG A 308 0.37 -50.26 17.07
C ARG A 308 -0.53 -51.49 17.18
N LEU A 309 -1.81 -51.38 16.83
CA LEU A 309 -2.75 -52.51 16.89
C LEU A 309 -2.37 -53.60 15.88
N SER A 310 -1.96 -53.20 14.66
CA SER A 310 -1.48 -54.13 13.62
C SER A 310 -0.19 -54.87 14.02
N ASP A 311 0.75 -54.16 14.66
CA ASP A 311 1.98 -54.76 15.19
C ASP A 311 1.70 -55.76 16.32
N LEU A 312 0.72 -55.43 17.19
CA LEU A 312 0.29 -56.29 18.29
C LEU A 312 -0.35 -57.58 17.78
N GLU A 313 -1.27 -57.49 16.80
CA GLU A 313 -1.87 -58.65 16.14
C GLU A 313 -0.79 -59.58 15.56
N SER A 314 0.17 -59.01 14.84
CA SER A 314 1.25 -59.77 14.19
C SER A 314 2.17 -60.48 15.19
N ARG A 315 2.32 -59.97 16.41
CA ARG A 315 3.11 -60.60 17.47
C ARG A 315 2.38 -61.78 18.11
N TYR A 316 1.15 -61.57 18.56
CA TYR A 316 0.39 -62.61 19.27
C TYR A 316 0.02 -63.79 18.36
N ARG A 317 -0.27 -63.55 17.08
CA ARG A 317 -0.51 -64.65 16.11
C ARG A 317 0.70 -65.60 16.03
N ARG A 318 1.92 -65.07 16.03
CA ARG A 318 3.15 -65.89 16.01
C ARG A 318 3.33 -66.70 17.29
N GLU A 319 3.04 -66.12 18.46
CA GLU A 319 3.15 -66.80 19.75
C GLU A 319 2.14 -67.97 19.87
N ILE A 320 0.90 -67.75 19.42
CA ILE A 320 -0.14 -68.79 19.40
C ILE A 320 0.22 -69.93 18.43
N GLU A 321 0.74 -69.61 17.25
CA GLU A 321 1.21 -70.63 16.29
C GLU A 321 2.35 -71.49 16.86
N MET A 322 3.33 -70.87 17.54
CA MET A 322 4.41 -71.60 18.21
C MET A 322 3.87 -72.53 19.30
N GLY A 323 2.98 -72.02 20.17
CA GLY A 323 2.37 -72.83 21.23
C GLY A 323 1.57 -74.04 20.70
N ARG A 324 0.89 -73.90 19.56
CA ARG A 324 0.18 -75.02 18.91
C ARG A 324 1.15 -76.10 18.44
N SER A 325 2.26 -75.69 17.85
CA SER A 325 3.31 -76.63 17.41
C SER A 325 3.91 -77.41 18.58
N ASP A 326 4.15 -76.76 19.72
CA ASP A 326 4.71 -77.42 20.91
C ASP A 326 3.76 -78.46 21.51
N LEU A 327 2.46 -78.18 21.54
CA LEU A 327 1.44 -79.12 22.02
C LEU A 327 1.30 -80.35 21.13
N ASP A 328 1.40 -80.19 19.80
CA ASP A 328 1.31 -81.30 18.86
C ASP A 328 2.51 -82.27 19.01
N ASN A 329 3.71 -81.71 19.22
CA ASN A 329 4.90 -82.48 19.54
C ASN A 329 4.75 -83.26 20.86
N ALA A 330 4.21 -82.63 21.91
CA ALA A 330 3.98 -83.27 23.20
C ALA A 330 2.96 -84.43 23.11
N ARG A 331 1.88 -84.27 22.34
CA ARG A 331 0.88 -85.33 22.08
C ARG A 331 1.51 -86.54 21.41
N SER A 332 2.33 -86.31 20.40
CA SER A 332 3.02 -87.39 19.67
C SER A 332 3.96 -88.20 20.58
N ALA A 333 4.65 -87.54 21.52
CA ALA A 333 5.56 -88.20 22.46
C ALA A 333 4.82 -89.12 23.47
N ILE A 334 3.66 -88.70 23.96
CA ILE A 334 2.87 -89.47 24.94
C ILE A 334 2.25 -90.73 24.32
N GLU A 335 1.80 -90.68 23.07
CA GLU A 335 1.30 -91.86 22.36
C GLU A 335 2.40 -92.92 22.16
N LEU A 336 3.64 -92.49 21.91
CA LEU A 336 4.79 -93.40 21.86
C LEU A 336 5.06 -94.07 23.22
N ALA A 337 4.97 -93.32 24.31
CA ALA A 337 5.19 -93.82 25.67
C ALA A 337 4.14 -94.86 26.10
N LYS A 338 2.86 -94.65 25.76
CA LYS A 338 1.78 -95.63 26.00
C LYS A 338 2.05 -96.97 25.34
N THR A 339 2.50 -96.94 24.09
CA THR A 339 2.80 -98.16 23.32
C THR A 339 3.87 -99.02 24.02
N SER A 340 4.92 -98.37 24.55
CA SER A 340 5.99 -99.05 25.30
C SER A 340 5.52 -99.64 26.64
N TYR A 341 4.68 -98.91 27.39
CA TYR A 341 4.10 -99.37 28.66
C TYR A 341 3.30 -100.67 28.51
N PHE A 342 2.42 -100.75 27.50
CA PHE A 342 1.60 -101.95 27.28
C PHE A 342 2.44 -103.18 26.91
N GLY A 343 3.53 -102.99 26.14
CA GLY A 343 4.46 -104.07 25.83
C GLY A 343 5.16 -104.65 27.06
N GLY A 344 5.62 -103.79 27.98
CA GLY A 344 6.27 -104.22 29.23
C GLY A 344 5.34 -104.96 30.19
N TYR A 345 4.07 -104.53 30.28
CA TYR A 345 3.07 -105.17 31.16
C TYR A 345 2.74 -106.62 30.76
N LEU A 346 2.66 -106.90 29.45
CA LEU A 346 2.39 -108.26 28.95
C LEU A 346 3.51 -109.24 29.31
N ALA A 347 4.78 -108.83 29.18
CA ALA A 347 5.94 -109.67 29.50
C ALA A 347 6.02 -110.04 31.00
N TRP A 348 5.65 -109.11 31.89
CA TRP A 348 5.59 -109.37 33.32
C TRP A 348 4.53 -110.42 33.69
N LEU A 349 3.37 -110.36 33.03
CA LEU A 349 2.26 -111.29 33.28
C LEU A 349 2.63 -112.74 32.92
N GLU A 350 3.40 -112.92 31.84
CA GLU A 350 3.87 -114.23 31.38
C GLU A 350 4.82 -114.87 32.40
N GLY A 351 5.84 -114.14 32.86
CA GLY A 351 6.78 -114.65 33.87
C GLY A 351 6.13 -114.97 35.23
N TYR A 352 5.06 -114.27 35.60
CA TYR A 352 4.35 -114.53 36.86
C TYR A 352 3.68 -115.92 36.87
N ASN A 353 3.17 -116.37 35.72
CA ASN A 353 2.52 -117.68 35.61
C ASN A 353 3.55 -118.82 35.74
N GLU A 354 4.71 -118.72 35.08
CA GLU A 354 5.77 -119.74 35.16
C GLU A 354 6.28 -119.95 36.60
N TYR A 355 6.37 -118.88 37.40
CA TYR A 355 6.72 -118.98 38.83
C TYR A 355 5.67 -119.77 39.65
N GLN A 356 4.39 -119.70 39.30
CA GLN A 356 3.35 -120.45 40.02
C GLN A 356 3.45 -121.95 39.74
N ASP A 357 3.70 -122.32 38.49
CA ASP A 357 3.81 -123.71 38.06
C ASP A 357 5.00 -124.40 38.74
N GLY A 358 6.19 -123.78 38.72
CA GLY A 358 7.38 -124.34 39.38
C GLY A 358 7.25 -124.52 40.90
N ARG A 359 6.31 -123.81 41.56
CA ARG A 359 6.04 -124.00 42.99
C ARG A 359 5.25 -125.28 43.26
N MET A 360 4.40 -125.71 42.33
CA MET A 360 3.56 -126.90 42.49
C MET A 360 4.38 -128.18 42.35
N ASP A 361 5.30 -128.24 41.39
CA ASP A 361 6.17 -129.41 41.15
C ASP A 361 7.01 -129.77 42.40
N LEU A 362 7.47 -128.77 43.16
CA LEU A 362 8.24 -129.01 44.39
C LEU A 362 7.45 -129.68 45.50
N ILE A 363 6.15 -129.35 45.63
CA ILE A 363 5.31 -129.90 46.69
C ILE A 363 5.10 -131.40 46.47
N GLU A 364 4.95 -131.83 45.22
CA GLU A 364 4.74 -133.22 44.84
C GLU A 364 5.98 -134.09 45.10
N ALA A 365 7.18 -133.60 44.73
CA ALA A 365 8.44 -134.32 44.94
C ALA A 365 8.72 -134.63 46.43
N LYS A 366 8.31 -133.76 47.35
CA LYS A 366 8.47 -133.99 48.80
C LYS A 366 7.61 -135.13 49.32
N SER A 367 6.39 -135.27 48.81
CA SER A 367 5.45 -136.30 49.26
C SER A 367 5.95 -137.72 48.96
N GLN A 368 6.63 -137.91 47.82
CA GLN A 368 7.10 -139.23 47.39
C GLN A 368 8.28 -139.76 48.24
N LEU A 369 9.10 -138.85 48.79
CA LEU A 369 10.21 -139.20 49.67
C LEU A 369 9.71 -139.79 51.00
N ASP A 370 8.66 -139.21 51.60
CA ASP A 370 8.14 -139.65 52.90
C ASP A 370 7.59 -141.10 52.84
N ASP A 371 6.95 -141.50 51.75
CA ASP A 371 6.40 -142.86 51.55
C ASP A 371 7.47 -143.95 51.37
N ALA A 372 8.64 -143.62 50.81
CA ALA A 372 9.74 -144.57 50.64
C ALA A 372 10.35 -144.98 51.99
N LYS A 373 10.37 -144.07 52.96
CA LYS A 373 10.95 -144.30 54.30
C LYS A 373 10.15 -145.33 55.11
N ILE A 374 8.83 -145.27 55.06
CA ILE A 374 7.92 -146.15 55.83
C ILE A 374 8.06 -147.62 55.41
N ARG A 375 8.34 -147.89 54.13
CA ARG A 375 8.46 -149.27 53.62
C ARG A 375 9.66 -150.04 54.15
N ILE A 376 10.76 -149.34 54.45
CA ILE A 376 11.99 -149.95 54.98
C ILE A 376 11.78 -150.48 56.41
N GLU A 377 11.04 -149.75 57.25
CA GLU A 377 10.84 -150.10 58.67
C GLU A 377 10.02 -151.39 58.85
N ASN A 378 9.04 -151.67 57.98
CA ASN A 378 8.22 -152.88 58.10
C ASN A 378 8.98 -154.16 57.71
N GLY A 379 9.92 -154.08 56.76
CA GLY A 379 10.68 -155.26 56.29
C GLY A 379 11.66 -155.83 57.33
N GLU A 380 12.13 -155.02 58.28
CA GLU A 380 13.03 -155.46 59.36
C GLU A 380 12.33 -156.34 60.40
N ALA A 381 11.04 -156.12 60.65
CA ALA A 381 10.30 -156.81 61.72
C ALA A 381 9.88 -158.26 61.38
N ASP A 382 9.55 -158.53 60.11
CA ASP A 382 9.06 -159.84 59.68
C ASP A 382 10.16 -160.93 59.68
N LEU A 383 11.41 -160.52 59.43
CA LEU A 383 12.56 -161.42 59.35
C LEU A 383 12.93 -162.03 60.72
N GLU A 384 12.73 -161.29 61.80
CA GLU A 384 13.07 -161.71 63.17
C GLU A 384 12.18 -162.87 63.64
N ASN A 385 10.89 -162.85 63.30
CA ASN A 385 9.93 -163.87 63.72
C ASN A 385 10.18 -165.25 63.09
N ALA A 386 10.69 -165.30 61.85
CA ALA A 386 10.94 -166.55 61.14
C ALA A 386 12.10 -167.37 61.77
N LYS A 387 13.10 -166.71 62.38
CA LYS A 387 14.24 -167.38 63.04
C LYS A 387 13.82 -168.15 64.30
N ILE A 388 12.87 -167.65 65.07
CA ILE A 388 12.41 -168.23 66.35
C ILE A 388 11.73 -169.60 66.17
N GLN A 389 10.99 -169.79 65.07
CA GLN A 389 10.16 -170.98 64.87
C GLN A 389 10.99 -172.23 64.46
N LEU A 390 12.17 -172.04 63.86
CA LEU A 390 13.08 -173.13 63.50
C LEU A 390 13.70 -173.81 64.73
N GLU A 391 14.10 -173.05 65.75
CA GLU A 391 14.79 -173.59 66.93
C GLU A 391 13.94 -174.61 67.70
N ALA A 392 12.62 -174.39 67.78
CA ALA A 392 11.70 -175.26 68.49
C ALA A 392 11.60 -176.66 67.86
N THR A 393 11.72 -176.77 66.54
CA THR A 393 11.53 -178.04 65.81
C THR A 393 12.75 -178.96 65.96
N ASN A 394 13.95 -178.39 66.10
CA ASN A 394 15.20 -179.13 66.29
C ASN A 394 15.28 -179.82 67.68
N ALA A 395 14.71 -179.18 68.71
CA ALA A 395 14.67 -179.72 70.07
C ALA A 395 13.87 -181.04 70.15
N THR A 396 12.76 -181.14 69.41
CA THR A 396 11.89 -182.34 69.39
C THR A 396 12.57 -183.54 68.70
N ILE A 397 13.33 -183.30 67.63
CA ILE A 397 14.08 -184.35 66.91
C ILE A 397 15.11 -185.02 67.81
N THR A 398 15.79 -184.22 68.63
CA THR A 398 16.88 -184.69 69.50
C THR A 398 16.38 -185.68 70.56
N ALA A 399 15.25 -185.39 71.21
CA ALA A 399 14.68 -186.24 72.27
C ALA A 399 14.17 -187.60 71.76
N LEU A 400 13.61 -187.66 70.55
CA LEU A 400 13.12 -188.92 69.97
C LEU A 400 14.26 -189.87 69.57
N LYS A 401 15.44 -189.34 69.20
CA LYS A 401 16.63 -190.15 68.88
C LYS A 401 17.22 -190.83 70.11
N GLU A 402 17.14 -190.22 71.28
CA GLU A 402 17.59 -190.80 72.55
C GLU A 402 16.81 -192.07 72.89
N VAL A 403 15.47 -192.03 72.74
CA VAL A 403 14.60 -193.19 72.96
C VAL A 403 14.87 -194.32 71.95
N GLN A 404 15.19 -193.98 70.70
CA GLN A 404 15.57 -194.97 69.69
C GLN A 404 16.87 -195.70 70.03
N SER A 405 17.79 -195.06 70.75
CA SER A 405 19.12 -195.62 71.05
C SER A 405 19.14 -196.64 72.21
N GLY A 406 18.11 -196.65 73.07
CA GLY A 406 18.01 -197.56 74.23
C GLY A 406 17.31 -198.90 73.95
N LEU A 407 16.99 -199.21 72.69
CA LEU A 407 16.19 -200.39 72.30
C LEU A 407 17.01 -201.71 72.33
N PRO A 408 16.45 -202.84 72.81
CA PRO A 408 17.10 -204.17 72.82
C PRO A 408 17.54 -204.72 71.45
N ASP A 409 18.51 -205.64 71.45
CA ASP A 409 19.07 -206.33 70.25
C ASP A 409 18.12 -207.42 69.68
N GLU A 410 18.24 -207.71 68.37
CA GLU A 410 17.22 -208.34 67.50
C GLU A 410 16.67 -209.73 67.89
N ASP A 411 17.31 -210.46 68.82
CA ASP A 411 16.94 -211.84 69.16
C ASP A 411 16.23 -212.00 70.53
N GLU A 412 16.04 -210.91 71.29
CA GLU A 412 15.37 -210.93 72.60
C GLU A 412 13.99 -210.24 72.55
N VAL A 413 12.93 -211.01 72.85
CA VAL A 413 11.57 -210.48 72.94
C VAL A 413 11.38 -209.84 74.32
N PRO A 414 11.12 -208.52 74.42
CA PRO A 414 10.98 -207.85 75.71
C PRO A 414 9.74 -208.34 76.46
N THR A 415 9.81 -208.31 77.79
CA THR A 415 8.67 -208.64 78.64
C THR A 415 7.59 -207.55 78.57
N GLN A 416 6.34 -207.88 78.92
CA GLN A 416 5.20 -206.96 78.80
C GLN A 416 5.41 -205.63 79.56
N ASP A 417 6.02 -205.68 80.75
CA ASP A 417 6.29 -204.48 81.56
C ASP A 417 7.38 -203.57 80.95
N GLU A 418 8.34 -204.15 80.24
CA GLU A 418 9.42 -203.41 79.56
C GLU A 418 8.90 -202.70 78.29
N TYR A 419 7.93 -203.30 77.60
CA TYR A 419 7.30 -202.70 76.43
C TYR A 419 6.42 -201.48 76.79
N ASP A 420 5.68 -201.56 77.90
CA ASP A 420 4.82 -200.47 78.36
C ASP A 420 5.63 -199.25 78.83
N ALA A 421 6.79 -199.46 79.46
CA ALA A 421 7.71 -198.38 79.83
C ALA A 421 8.22 -197.61 78.60
N LEU A 422 8.51 -198.34 77.53
CA LEU A 422 9.12 -197.78 76.33
C LEU A 422 8.15 -196.92 75.50
N ILE A 423 6.85 -197.23 75.54
CA ILE A 423 5.80 -196.37 74.97
C ILE A 423 5.69 -195.03 75.73
N GLU A 424 5.92 -195.03 77.04
CA GLU A 424 5.80 -193.82 77.85
C GLU A 424 6.96 -192.84 77.64
N ASP A 425 8.17 -193.36 77.42
CA ASP A 425 9.33 -192.53 77.08
C ASP A 425 9.15 -191.82 75.73
N ILE A 426 8.57 -192.49 74.73
CA ILE A 426 8.22 -191.86 73.45
C ILE A 426 7.14 -190.78 73.65
N ARG A 427 6.24 -190.95 74.63
CA ARG A 427 5.16 -189.99 74.88
C ARG A 427 5.67 -188.65 75.39
N GLN A 428 6.77 -188.66 76.15
CA GLN A 428 7.41 -187.43 76.61
C GLN A 428 8.09 -186.65 75.48
N ALA A 429 8.69 -187.36 74.52
CA ALA A 429 9.37 -186.74 73.39
C ALA A 429 8.40 -186.32 72.26
N SER A 430 7.38 -187.13 71.98
CA SER A 430 6.29 -186.77 71.08
C SER A 430 4.99 -187.49 71.46
N PRO A 431 4.03 -186.77 72.07
CA PRO A 431 2.75 -187.33 72.49
C PRO A 431 1.96 -187.95 71.34
N GLN A 432 2.05 -187.35 70.15
CA GLN A 432 1.37 -187.82 68.94
C GLN A 432 2.00 -189.11 68.41
N LEU A 433 3.32 -189.27 68.55
CA LEU A 433 4.03 -190.44 68.04
C LEU A 433 3.85 -191.67 68.94
N ALA A 434 3.80 -191.48 70.26
CA ALA A 434 3.52 -192.56 71.22
C ALA A 434 2.12 -193.17 71.05
N GLN A 435 1.14 -192.33 70.67
CA GLN A 435 -0.22 -192.79 70.42
C GLN A 435 -0.33 -193.67 69.18
N ALA A 436 0.49 -193.42 68.15
CA ALA A 436 0.53 -194.25 66.94
C ALA A 436 1.21 -195.60 67.17
N LEU A 437 2.21 -195.66 68.07
CA LEU A 437 3.04 -196.84 68.30
C LEU A 437 2.46 -197.83 69.34
N SER A 438 1.47 -197.42 70.15
CA SER A 438 0.84 -198.26 71.20
C SER A 438 -0.08 -199.37 70.68
N ALA A 439 -0.33 -199.44 69.37
CA ALA A 439 -1.16 -200.47 68.76
C ALA A 439 -0.46 -201.84 68.61
N TYR A 440 0.87 -201.89 68.77
CA TYR A 440 1.68 -203.09 68.59
C TYR A 440 1.83 -203.88 69.91
N SER A 441 1.86 -205.21 69.83
CA SER A 441 2.12 -206.10 70.99
C SER A 441 3.58 -206.59 71.00
N PRO A 442 4.15 -207.04 72.15
CA PRO A 442 5.59 -207.35 72.28
C PRO A 442 6.12 -208.38 71.28
N GLN A 443 5.23 -209.21 70.73
CA GLN A 443 5.51 -210.22 69.72
C GLN A 443 5.91 -209.61 68.35
N TYR A 444 5.68 -208.31 68.14
CA TYR A 444 5.95 -207.57 66.89
C TYR A 444 6.96 -206.42 67.06
N PHE A 445 7.83 -206.48 68.07
CA PHE A 445 8.78 -205.41 68.45
C PHE A 445 9.65 -204.87 67.30
N VAL A 446 9.99 -205.71 66.32
CA VAL A 446 10.77 -205.30 65.14
C VAL A 446 10.05 -204.25 64.28
N GLN A 447 8.72 -204.35 64.12
CA GLN A 447 7.94 -203.37 63.37
C GLN A 447 7.82 -202.02 64.09
N PHE A 448 7.76 -202.05 65.41
CA PHE A 448 7.73 -200.86 66.25
C PHE A 448 9.01 -200.02 66.07
N ARG A 449 10.18 -200.66 66.04
CA ARG A 449 11.48 -199.99 65.84
C ARG A 449 11.60 -199.30 64.48
N LEU A 450 11.11 -199.93 63.41
CA LEU A 450 11.10 -199.36 62.06
C LEU A 450 10.19 -198.13 61.97
N SER A 451 9.04 -198.18 62.64
CA SER A 451 8.04 -197.11 62.62
C SER A 451 8.56 -195.84 63.32
N LEU A 452 9.18 -196.01 64.50
CA LEU A 452 9.83 -194.92 65.24
C LEU A 452 10.97 -194.26 64.43
N GLY A 453 11.77 -195.05 63.72
CA GLY A 453 12.85 -194.54 62.87
C GLY A 453 12.36 -193.68 61.69
N SER A 454 11.23 -194.03 61.07
CA SER A 454 10.68 -193.25 59.93
C SER A 454 10.18 -191.86 60.32
N ALA A 455 9.65 -191.72 61.53
CA ALA A 455 9.05 -190.48 62.01
C ALA A 455 10.11 -189.40 62.31
N ILE A 456 11.27 -189.80 62.82
CA ILE A 456 12.39 -188.90 63.12
C ILE A 456 12.94 -188.30 61.81
N ALA A 457 13.08 -189.09 60.75
CA ALA A 457 13.60 -188.61 59.46
C ALA A 457 12.69 -187.54 58.80
N THR A 458 11.38 -187.61 59.04
CA THR A 458 10.43 -186.63 58.47
C THR A 458 10.55 -185.26 59.13
N LEU A 459 10.87 -185.21 60.43
CA LEU A 459 11.05 -183.95 61.14
C LEU A 459 12.35 -183.24 60.74
N GLU A 460 13.40 -183.99 60.34
CA GLU A 460 14.68 -183.42 59.89
C GLU A 460 14.56 -182.68 58.55
N ASP A 461 13.73 -183.16 57.63
CA ASP A 461 13.54 -182.51 56.31
C ASP A 461 12.85 -181.14 56.43
N ASN A 462 11.90 -181.01 57.37
CA ASN A 462 11.20 -179.75 57.62
C ASN A 462 12.11 -178.66 58.19
N TYR A 463 13.10 -179.02 59.00
CA TYR A 463 14.07 -178.06 59.56
C TYR A 463 14.98 -177.47 58.47
N ALA A 464 15.39 -178.27 57.49
CA ALA A 464 16.25 -177.83 56.39
C ALA A 464 15.56 -176.83 55.44
N GLN A 465 14.26 -176.96 55.19
CA GLN A 465 13.51 -175.99 54.37
C GLN A 465 13.37 -174.63 55.06
N GLY A 466 13.22 -174.61 56.38
CA GLY A 466 13.09 -173.38 57.14
C GLY A 466 14.32 -172.47 57.10
N GLN A 467 15.54 -173.03 56.98
CA GLN A 467 16.76 -172.23 56.95
C GLN A 467 16.89 -171.37 55.68
N LYS A 468 16.37 -171.84 54.55
CA LYS A 468 16.47 -171.11 53.27
C LYS A 468 15.63 -169.82 53.21
N GLN A 469 14.48 -169.78 53.87
CA GLN A 469 13.58 -168.62 53.81
C GLN A 469 14.13 -167.37 54.53
N VAL A 470 14.95 -167.57 55.55
CA VAL A 470 15.54 -166.46 56.33
C VAL A 470 16.63 -165.73 55.52
N GLU A 471 17.39 -166.44 54.70
CA GLU A 471 18.52 -165.88 53.94
C GLU A 471 18.07 -164.98 52.78
N GLU A 472 16.92 -165.25 52.17
CA GLU A 472 16.36 -164.42 51.08
C GLU A 472 15.79 -163.07 51.58
N GLY A 473 15.25 -163.03 52.80
CA GLY A 473 14.68 -161.82 53.37
C GLY A 473 15.71 -160.73 53.72
N GLU A 474 16.93 -161.10 54.11
CA GLU A 474 18.00 -160.16 54.46
C GLU A 474 18.45 -159.30 53.25
N LYS A 475 18.38 -159.83 52.03
CA LYS A 475 18.90 -159.15 50.82
C LYS A 475 18.00 -158.02 50.31
N LEU A 476 16.68 -158.15 50.45
CA LEU A 476 15.68 -157.24 49.88
C LEU A 476 15.62 -155.88 50.61
N LEU A 477 16.01 -155.86 51.88
CA LEU A 477 15.98 -154.66 52.71
C LEU A 477 17.06 -153.63 52.34
N GLU A 478 18.25 -154.11 51.95
CA GLU A 478 19.40 -153.26 51.64
C GLU A 478 19.17 -152.41 50.37
N GLU A 479 18.52 -152.98 49.34
CA GLU A 479 18.20 -152.27 48.10
C GLU A 479 17.23 -151.09 48.32
N SER A 480 16.30 -151.22 49.27
CA SER A 480 15.30 -150.19 49.54
C SER A 480 15.90 -148.93 50.19
N LYS A 481 16.97 -149.07 51.00
CA LYS A 481 17.64 -147.93 51.66
C LYS A 481 18.35 -146.99 50.67
N SER A 482 18.92 -147.52 49.59
CA SER A 482 19.69 -146.71 48.62
C SER A 482 18.83 -145.76 47.77
N GLN A 483 17.58 -146.12 47.46
CA GLN A 483 16.71 -145.29 46.61
C GLN A 483 16.25 -143.98 47.29
N TYR A 484 16.05 -143.99 48.60
CA TYR A 484 15.58 -142.83 49.35
C TYR A 484 16.59 -141.67 49.36
N GLU A 485 17.90 -141.96 49.46
CA GLU A 485 18.93 -140.90 49.56
C GLU A 485 19.07 -140.07 48.29
N ASN A 486 18.86 -140.66 47.10
CA ASN A 486 18.97 -139.95 45.83
C ASN A 486 17.83 -138.95 45.65
N GLY A 487 16.59 -139.31 46.01
CA GLY A 487 15.44 -138.42 45.87
C GLY A 487 15.56 -137.14 46.71
N LEU A 488 16.22 -137.21 47.87
CA LEU A 488 16.35 -136.05 48.77
C LEU A 488 17.18 -134.90 48.17
N LYS A 489 18.21 -135.22 47.38
CA LYS A 489 19.08 -134.21 46.75
C LYS A 489 18.38 -133.40 45.65
N GLU A 490 17.50 -134.03 44.87
CA GLU A 490 16.80 -133.35 43.77
C GLU A 490 15.80 -132.30 44.28
N TYR A 491 15.12 -132.58 45.39
CA TYR A 491 14.19 -131.66 46.02
C TYR A 491 14.87 -130.35 46.49
N GLU A 492 16.07 -130.44 47.08
CA GLU A 492 16.78 -129.26 47.60
C GLU A 492 17.22 -128.28 46.49
N ALA A 493 17.61 -128.79 45.32
CA ALA A 493 18.00 -127.96 44.18
C ALA A 493 16.80 -127.14 43.63
N GLY A 494 15.62 -127.73 43.61
CA GLY A 494 14.41 -127.07 43.12
C GLY A 494 13.94 -125.88 43.98
N VAL A 495 14.26 -125.85 45.28
CA VAL A 495 13.88 -124.73 46.17
C VAL A 495 14.60 -123.44 45.77
N VAL A 496 15.87 -123.54 45.36
CA VAL A 496 16.74 -122.39 45.09
C VAL A 496 16.36 -121.68 43.79
N SER A 497 16.00 -122.43 42.73
CA SER A 497 15.59 -121.85 41.44
C SER A 497 14.33 -120.99 41.57
N LEU A 498 13.37 -121.44 42.37
CA LEU A 498 12.10 -120.75 42.56
C LEU A 498 12.28 -119.36 43.23
N GLN A 499 13.23 -119.23 44.16
CA GLN A 499 13.50 -117.96 44.82
C GLN A 499 14.04 -116.88 43.86
N LYS A 500 14.86 -117.28 42.88
CA LYS A 500 15.44 -116.35 41.90
C LYS A 500 14.38 -115.78 40.96
N ALA A 501 13.49 -116.63 40.44
CA ALA A 501 12.40 -116.21 39.54
C ALA A 501 11.49 -115.15 40.18
N LYS A 502 11.23 -115.24 41.49
CA LYS A 502 10.44 -114.24 42.22
C LYS A 502 11.08 -112.85 42.25
N ALA A 503 12.39 -112.78 42.45
CA ALA A 503 13.10 -111.51 42.55
C ALA A 503 13.10 -110.74 41.22
N GLU A 504 13.19 -111.44 40.09
CA GLU A 504 13.15 -110.82 38.75
C GLU A 504 11.77 -110.24 38.43
N LEU A 505 10.68 -110.91 38.84
CA LEU A 505 9.31 -110.42 38.67
C LEU A 505 9.01 -109.13 39.45
N ASP A 506 9.54 -109.00 40.67
CA ASP A 506 9.30 -107.83 41.51
C ASP A 506 9.95 -106.56 40.92
N GLU A 507 11.11 -106.69 40.25
CA GLU A 507 11.80 -105.57 39.62
C GLU A 507 11.10 -105.08 38.34
N SER A 508 10.68 -106.01 37.47
CA SER A 508 9.91 -105.64 36.27
C SER A 508 8.60 -104.93 36.60
N LYS A 509 7.95 -105.27 37.72
CA LYS A 509 6.71 -104.60 38.15
C LYS A 509 6.92 -103.12 38.48
N ARG A 510 8.05 -102.77 39.12
CA ARG A 510 8.38 -101.39 39.50
C ARG A 510 8.58 -100.48 38.29
N GLN A 511 9.23 -100.99 37.23
CA GLN A 511 9.49 -100.22 36.01
C GLN A 511 8.19 -99.87 35.27
N ILE A 512 7.24 -100.81 35.22
CA ILE A 512 5.93 -100.60 34.62
C ILE A 512 5.14 -99.51 35.39
N ASP A 513 5.15 -99.57 36.72
CA ASP A 513 4.40 -98.62 37.55
C ASP A 513 4.96 -97.19 37.41
N PHE A 514 6.28 -97.01 37.25
CA PHE A 514 6.90 -95.71 36.99
C PHE A 514 6.50 -95.12 35.62
N ALA A 515 6.55 -95.95 34.56
CA ALA A 515 6.17 -95.53 33.21
C ALA A 515 4.71 -95.05 33.13
N ARG A 516 3.81 -95.67 33.91
CA ARG A 516 2.41 -95.24 34.02
C ARG A 516 2.28 -93.82 34.59
N THR A 517 3.00 -93.52 35.67
CA THR A 517 2.91 -92.20 36.33
C THR A 517 3.40 -91.06 35.43
N GLU A 518 4.42 -91.31 34.60
CA GLU A 518 4.94 -90.29 33.68
C GLU A 518 3.97 -90.02 32.50
N ILE A 519 3.27 -91.04 32.01
CA ILE A 519 2.21 -90.87 31.00
C ILE A 519 1.05 -90.04 31.56
N GLU A 520 0.60 -90.35 32.79
CA GLU A 520 -0.50 -89.62 33.44
C GLU A 520 -0.15 -88.13 33.66
N LYS A 521 1.09 -87.80 34.01
CA LYS A 521 1.53 -86.39 34.12
C LYS A 521 1.54 -85.69 32.76
N GLY A 522 2.09 -86.32 31.73
CA GLY A 522 2.16 -85.70 30.40
C GLY A 522 0.78 -85.41 29.79
N GLU A 523 -0.22 -86.26 30.05
CA GLU A 523 -1.60 -86.00 29.62
C GLU A 523 -2.25 -84.80 30.33
N ILE A 524 -1.90 -84.57 31.61
CA ILE A 524 -2.37 -83.40 32.36
C ILE A 524 -1.74 -82.13 31.81
N ASP A 525 -0.44 -82.14 31.52
CA ASP A 525 0.29 -80.99 30.98
C ASP A 525 -0.21 -80.59 29.59
N ILE A 526 -0.48 -81.56 28.69
CA ILE A 526 -1.07 -81.30 27.38
C ILE A 526 -2.46 -80.66 27.52
N ARG A 527 -3.27 -81.12 28.46
CA ARG A 527 -4.62 -80.58 28.68
C ARG A 527 -4.57 -79.14 29.17
N ARG A 528 -3.72 -78.86 30.17
CA ARG A 528 -3.49 -77.51 30.69
C ARG A 528 -2.98 -76.57 29.60
N GLY A 529 -1.98 -76.99 28.83
CA GLY A 529 -1.45 -76.16 27.73
C GLY A 529 -2.48 -75.92 26.62
N THR A 530 -3.38 -76.87 26.35
CA THR A 530 -4.50 -76.67 25.39
C THR A 530 -5.48 -75.61 25.90
N GLU A 531 -5.86 -75.66 27.19
CA GLU A 531 -6.77 -74.68 27.80
C GLU A 531 -6.16 -73.27 27.88
N GLU A 532 -4.85 -73.16 28.16
CA GLU A 532 -4.13 -71.88 28.17
C GLU A 532 -4.09 -71.23 26.78
N LEU A 533 -3.91 -72.04 25.73
CA LEU A 533 -3.84 -71.55 24.34
C LEU A 533 -5.22 -71.11 23.81
N GLU A 534 -6.30 -71.81 24.18
CA GLU A 534 -7.67 -71.38 23.88
C GLU A 534 -8.04 -70.06 24.57
N LYS A 535 -7.62 -69.88 25.83
CA LYS A 535 -7.81 -68.61 26.55
C LYS A 535 -7.04 -67.47 25.88
N ALA A 536 -5.76 -67.67 25.54
CA ALA A 536 -4.94 -66.66 24.88
C ALA A 536 -5.52 -66.23 23.52
N GLN A 537 -6.07 -67.18 22.75
CA GLN A 537 -6.76 -66.87 21.48
C GLN A 537 -8.03 -66.04 21.71
N ALA A 538 -8.86 -66.41 22.69
CA ALA A 538 -10.09 -65.68 22.99
C ALA A 538 -9.81 -64.26 23.53
N GLU A 539 -8.76 -64.07 24.33
CA GLU A 539 -8.34 -62.76 24.82
C GLU A 539 -7.80 -61.87 23.69
N LEU A 540 -7.03 -62.42 22.76
CA LEU A 540 -6.55 -61.70 21.57
C LEU A 540 -7.72 -61.25 20.68
N ASP A 541 -8.65 -62.16 20.37
CA ASP A 541 -9.80 -61.83 19.51
C ASP A 541 -10.70 -60.76 20.15
N LYS A 542 -10.85 -60.79 21.47
CA LYS A 542 -11.56 -59.74 22.21
C LYS A 542 -10.83 -58.40 22.12
N ALA A 543 -9.52 -58.37 22.39
CA ALA A 543 -8.72 -57.15 22.37
C ALA A 543 -8.65 -56.50 20.97
N LEU A 544 -8.58 -57.30 19.90
CA LEU A 544 -8.60 -56.80 18.53
C LEU A 544 -9.96 -56.21 18.15
N ASN A 545 -11.06 -56.87 18.51
CA ASN A 545 -12.40 -56.36 18.25
C ASN A 545 -12.67 -55.04 18.99
N GLU A 546 -12.25 -54.94 20.25
CA GLU A 546 -12.34 -53.69 21.03
C GLU A 546 -11.46 -52.59 20.42
N GLY A 547 -10.18 -52.90 20.10
CA GLY A 547 -9.25 -51.93 19.52
C GLY A 547 -9.64 -51.41 18.14
N TYR A 548 -10.15 -52.26 17.24
CA TYR A 548 -10.63 -51.83 15.92
C TYR A 548 -11.96 -51.05 16.00
N ALA A 549 -12.84 -51.39 16.94
CA ALA A 549 -14.07 -50.64 17.17
C ALA A 549 -13.78 -49.23 17.72
N GLU A 550 -12.81 -49.08 18.63
CA GLU A 550 -12.34 -47.78 19.11
C GLU A 550 -11.71 -46.95 17.99
N LEU A 551 -10.93 -47.58 17.10
CA LEU A 551 -10.31 -46.93 15.95
C LEU A 551 -11.33 -46.41 14.93
N GLU A 552 -12.37 -47.21 14.65
CA GLU A 552 -13.44 -46.81 13.74
C GLU A 552 -14.24 -45.63 14.32
N LYS A 553 -14.55 -45.70 15.62
CA LYS A 553 -15.21 -44.60 16.33
C LYS A 553 -14.36 -43.32 16.31
N ALA A 554 -13.06 -43.42 16.59
CA ALA A 554 -12.16 -42.27 16.53
C ALA A 554 -12.09 -41.64 15.13
N ARG A 555 -12.14 -42.46 14.06
CA ARG A 555 -12.21 -41.97 12.67
C ARG A 555 -13.53 -41.25 12.38
N GLU A 556 -14.65 -41.76 12.87
CA GLU A 556 -15.95 -41.10 12.76
C GLU A 556 -15.96 -39.77 13.52
N ASP A 557 -15.43 -39.75 14.75
CA ASP A 557 -15.34 -38.55 15.59
C ASP A 557 -14.47 -37.46 14.92
N VAL A 558 -13.31 -37.81 14.34
CA VAL A 558 -12.45 -36.86 13.60
C VAL A 558 -13.11 -36.37 12.31
N LYS A 559 -13.82 -37.24 11.59
CA LYS A 559 -14.56 -36.86 10.38
C LYS A 559 -15.67 -35.86 10.69
N GLU A 560 -16.40 -36.08 11.78
CA GLU A 560 -17.40 -35.13 12.26
C GLU A 560 -16.75 -33.84 12.76
N GLY A 561 -15.59 -33.93 13.42
CA GLY A 561 -14.76 -32.79 13.81
C GLY A 561 -14.38 -31.89 12.63
N TRP A 562 -13.93 -32.45 11.51
CA TRP A 562 -13.65 -31.67 10.28
C TRP A 562 -14.89 -30.99 9.69
N ARG A 563 -16.06 -31.64 9.78
CA ARG A 563 -17.32 -31.05 9.32
C ARG A 563 -17.71 -29.84 10.17
N ILE A 564 -17.60 -29.95 11.48
CA ILE A 564 -17.88 -28.87 12.44
C ILE A 564 -16.87 -27.72 12.23
N PHE A 565 -15.58 -28.04 12.10
CA PHE A 565 -14.53 -27.05 11.85
C PHE A 565 -14.79 -26.21 10.59
N GLU A 566 -15.21 -26.81 9.48
CA GLU A 566 -15.48 -26.05 8.25
C GLU A 566 -16.70 -25.11 8.40
N GLU A 567 -17.68 -25.50 9.23
CA GLU A 567 -18.83 -24.68 9.58
C GLU A 567 -18.41 -23.50 10.49
N GLU A 568 -17.69 -23.78 11.57
CA GLU A 568 -17.17 -22.77 12.51
C GLU A 568 -16.16 -21.82 11.84
N LYS A 569 -15.32 -22.32 10.93
CA LYS A 569 -14.37 -21.51 10.15
C LYS A 569 -15.08 -20.51 9.27
N LYS A 570 -16.22 -20.87 8.67
CA LYS A 570 -17.01 -19.94 7.87
C LYS A 570 -17.56 -18.81 8.73
N ASP A 571 -18.05 -19.12 9.92
CA ASP A 571 -18.55 -18.12 10.87
C ASP A 571 -17.41 -17.23 11.40
N ALA A 572 -16.25 -17.81 11.72
CA ALA A 572 -15.06 -17.06 12.13
C ALA A 572 -14.53 -16.14 11.01
N LEU A 573 -14.55 -16.59 9.75
CA LEU A 573 -14.21 -15.73 8.60
C LEU A 573 -15.22 -14.59 8.41
N ALA A 574 -16.50 -14.82 8.66
CA ALA A 574 -17.51 -13.76 8.65
C ALA A 574 -17.26 -12.74 9.77
N GLN A 575 -16.91 -13.19 10.98
CA GLN A 575 -16.51 -12.32 12.10
C GLN A 575 -15.24 -11.51 11.78
N ILE A 576 -14.27 -12.11 11.10
CA ILE A 576 -13.07 -11.39 10.63
C ILE A 576 -13.44 -10.29 9.64
N ALA A 577 -14.31 -10.58 8.67
CA ALA A 577 -14.75 -9.59 7.69
C ALA A 577 -15.58 -8.45 8.33
N GLU A 578 -16.45 -8.79 9.29
CA GLU A 578 -17.18 -7.80 10.10
C GLU A 578 -16.22 -6.93 10.91
N ALA A 579 -15.25 -7.54 11.62
CA ALA A 579 -14.23 -6.81 12.36
C ALA A 579 -13.37 -5.91 11.44
N GLU A 580 -13.04 -6.34 10.23
CA GLU A 580 -12.33 -5.50 9.24
C GLU A 580 -13.16 -4.29 8.80
N ALA A 581 -14.46 -4.46 8.58
CA ALA A 581 -15.36 -3.36 8.25
C ALA A 581 -15.49 -2.36 9.41
N GLU A 582 -15.63 -2.86 10.65
CA GLU A 582 -15.69 -2.05 11.86
C GLU A 582 -14.35 -1.33 12.15
N ILE A 583 -13.20 -1.98 11.89
CA ILE A 583 -11.88 -1.33 11.97
C ILE A 583 -11.79 -0.20 10.94
N LYS A 584 -12.19 -0.46 9.68
CA LYS A 584 -12.17 0.57 8.63
C LYS A 584 -13.08 1.74 9.00
N ASP A 585 -14.26 1.48 9.54
CA ASP A 585 -15.19 2.52 10.00
C ASP A 585 -14.61 3.32 11.18
N ALA A 586 -14.05 2.66 12.19
CA ALA A 586 -13.42 3.33 13.32
C ALA A 586 -12.21 4.19 12.88
N GLU A 587 -11.36 3.67 11.99
CA GLU A 587 -10.22 4.41 11.44
C GLU A 587 -10.68 5.61 10.61
N ARG A 588 -11.73 5.44 9.80
CA ARG A 588 -12.37 6.54 9.07
C ARG A 588 -12.85 7.60 10.05
N GLN A 589 -13.68 7.24 11.03
CA GLN A 589 -14.20 8.19 12.02
C GLN A 589 -13.08 8.92 12.78
N ILE A 590 -12.00 8.22 13.18
CA ILE A 590 -10.83 8.85 13.82
C ILE A 590 -10.18 9.90 12.90
N LEU A 591 -10.09 9.59 11.61
CA LEU A 591 -9.48 10.45 10.60
C LEU A 591 -10.36 11.65 10.25
N GLU A 592 -11.68 11.49 10.25
CA GLU A 592 -12.65 12.57 10.04
C GLU A 592 -12.76 13.52 11.25
N LEU A 593 -12.35 13.08 12.46
CA LEU A 593 -12.38 13.94 13.64
C LEU A 593 -11.42 15.12 13.49
N PRO A 594 -11.92 16.37 13.58
CA PRO A 594 -11.09 17.56 13.44
C PRO A 594 -10.03 17.60 14.55
N LYS A 595 -8.79 17.87 14.16
CA LYS A 595 -7.65 17.98 15.10
C LYS A 595 -7.42 19.40 15.61
N GLU A 596 -7.91 20.39 14.88
CA GLU A 596 -7.81 21.81 15.18
C GLU A 596 -8.89 22.60 14.42
N TRP A 597 -9.08 23.86 14.79
CA TRP A 597 -9.82 24.81 13.94
C TRP A 597 -8.89 25.44 12.89
N PHE A 598 -9.45 26.11 11.90
CA PHE A 598 -8.68 26.75 10.85
C PHE A 598 -8.47 28.24 11.15
N VAL A 599 -7.22 28.66 11.23
CA VAL A 599 -6.83 30.06 11.38
C VAL A 599 -6.44 30.63 10.02
N ASN A 600 -7.33 31.41 9.39
CA ASN A 600 -7.04 32.04 8.11
C ASN A 600 -6.59 33.48 8.32
N THR A 601 -5.37 33.82 7.89
CA THR A 601 -4.93 35.21 7.78
C THR A 601 -5.60 35.91 6.59
N ARG A 602 -5.33 37.21 6.40
CA ARG A 602 -5.78 37.89 5.17
C ARG A 602 -5.22 37.25 3.89
N ASP A 603 -4.02 36.69 3.91
CA ASP A 603 -3.44 36.05 2.71
C ASP A 603 -4.15 34.75 2.31
N ALA A 604 -4.80 34.08 3.27
CA ALA A 604 -5.61 32.89 3.01
C ALA A 604 -6.89 33.20 2.20
N ASN A 605 -7.25 34.48 2.06
CA ASN A 605 -8.28 34.94 1.12
C ASN A 605 -7.67 35.14 -0.28
N PRO A 606 -8.09 34.36 -1.30
CA PRO A 606 -7.55 34.46 -2.65
C PRO A 606 -7.66 35.86 -3.25
N GLY A 607 -8.72 36.60 -2.96
CA GLY A 607 -8.90 37.96 -3.47
C GLY A 607 -7.91 38.96 -2.90
N TYR A 608 -7.57 38.84 -1.61
CA TYR A 608 -6.58 39.70 -0.95
C TYR A 608 -5.18 39.40 -1.47
N SER A 609 -4.74 38.15 -1.38
CA SER A 609 -3.37 37.76 -1.79
C SER A 609 -3.14 37.99 -3.29
N SER A 610 -4.11 37.65 -4.15
CA SER A 610 -3.96 37.86 -5.60
C SER A 610 -3.85 39.34 -5.99
N TYR A 611 -4.61 40.23 -5.33
CA TYR A 611 -4.51 41.66 -5.61
C TYR A 611 -3.13 42.22 -5.22
N GLY A 612 -2.60 41.82 -4.05
CA GLY A 612 -1.25 42.19 -3.60
C GLY A 612 -0.17 41.66 -4.54
N ASP A 613 -0.27 40.40 -4.94
CA ASP A 613 0.66 39.77 -5.89
C ASP A 613 0.61 40.43 -7.27
N ASP A 614 -0.56 40.78 -7.77
CA ASP A 614 -0.72 41.48 -9.03
C ASP A 614 -0.13 42.89 -8.98
N ALA A 615 -0.30 43.61 -7.86
CA ALA A 615 0.38 44.89 -7.64
C ALA A 615 1.91 44.72 -7.66
N ASN A 616 2.44 43.71 -6.96
CA ASN A 616 3.87 43.38 -6.93
C ASN A 616 4.42 42.99 -8.32
N ARG A 617 3.66 42.21 -9.10
CA ARG A 617 3.99 41.82 -10.49
C ARG A 617 4.06 43.03 -11.42
N ILE A 618 3.07 43.92 -11.34
CA ILE A 618 3.10 45.20 -12.08
C ILE A 618 4.34 46.00 -11.67
N GLY A 619 4.66 46.06 -10.37
CA GLY A 619 5.87 46.67 -9.83
C GLY A 619 7.17 46.08 -10.39
N ALA A 620 7.27 44.75 -10.48
CA ALA A 620 8.41 44.06 -11.06
C ALA A 620 8.59 44.41 -12.55
N VAL A 621 7.50 44.39 -13.33
CA VAL A 621 7.48 44.80 -14.73
C VAL A 621 7.86 46.28 -14.89
N ALA A 622 7.38 47.14 -13.99
CA ALA A 622 7.65 48.58 -13.96
C ALA A 622 9.14 48.92 -13.80
N LYS A 623 9.94 48.03 -13.21
CA LYS A 623 11.38 48.25 -13.02
C LYS A 623 12.17 48.07 -14.33
N VAL A 624 11.69 47.25 -15.26
CA VAL A 624 12.45 46.84 -16.46
C VAL A 624 12.15 47.71 -17.68
N PHE A 625 10.87 47.94 -17.99
CA PHE A 625 10.50 48.69 -19.21
C PHE A 625 11.12 50.10 -19.30
N PRO A 626 11.12 50.91 -18.22
CA PRO A 626 11.68 52.26 -18.27
C PRO A 626 13.18 52.33 -18.55
N LEU A 627 13.94 51.27 -18.25
CA LEU A 627 15.37 51.20 -18.57
C LEU A 627 15.60 51.38 -20.08
N PHE A 628 14.74 50.77 -20.91
CA PHE A 628 14.81 50.92 -22.36
C PHE A 628 14.48 52.35 -22.80
N PHE A 629 13.45 52.97 -22.22
CA PHE A 629 13.11 54.36 -22.52
C PHE A 629 14.26 55.32 -22.18
N PHE A 630 14.89 55.16 -21.02
CA PHE A 630 16.02 56.01 -20.62
C PHE A 630 17.29 55.72 -21.43
N LEU A 631 17.58 54.47 -21.78
CA LEU A 631 18.73 54.12 -22.63
C LEU A 631 18.57 54.73 -24.03
N VAL A 632 17.38 54.62 -24.61
CA VAL A 632 17.06 55.25 -25.90
C VAL A 632 17.09 56.78 -25.78
N ALA A 633 16.55 57.36 -24.70
CA ALA A 633 16.63 58.79 -24.43
C ALA A 633 18.07 59.31 -24.31
N ALA A 634 18.92 58.58 -23.58
CA ALA A 634 20.34 58.86 -23.43
C ALA A 634 21.04 58.90 -24.77
N LEU A 635 20.82 57.85 -25.57
CA LEU A 635 21.40 57.72 -26.88
C LEU A 635 20.99 58.89 -27.75
N VAL A 636 19.68 59.14 -27.90
CA VAL A 636 19.12 60.19 -28.75
C VAL A 636 19.51 61.60 -28.29
N CYS A 637 19.53 61.85 -26.99
CA CYS A 637 20.00 63.13 -26.45
C CYS A 637 21.47 63.36 -26.78
N LEU A 638 22.33 62.35 -26.59
CA LEU A 638 23.75 62.42 -26.92
C LEU A 638 23.97 62.75 -28.40
N THR A 639 23.22 62.13 -29.31
CA THR A 639 23.32 62.43 -30.75
C THR A 639 22.97 63.88 -31.04
N THR A 640 21.87 64.35 -30.44
CA THR A 640 21.29 65.65 -30.71
C THR A 640 22.19 66.76 -30.18
N MET A 641 22.74 66.57 -28.99
CA MET A 641 23.66 67.51 -28.37
C MET A 641 25.02 67.54 -29.07
N THR A 642 25.56 66.38 -29.43
CA THR A 642 26.79 66.31 -30.25
C THR A 642 26.61 67.09 -31.56
N ARG A 643 25.46 66.91 -32.22
CA ARG A 643 25.17 67.61 -33.47
C ARG A 643 25.01 69.11 -33.29
N MET A 644 24.30 69.54 -32.23
CA MET A 644 24.11 70.96 -31.94
C MET A 644 25.45 71.67 -31.69
N VAL A 645 26.33 71.05 -30.90
CA VAL A 645 27.69 71.57 -30.63
C VAL A 645 28.53 71.62 -31.90
N GLU A 646 28.39 70.64 -32.80
CA GLU A 646 29.09 70.64 -34.10
C GLU A 646 28.58 71.70 -35.08
N GLU A 647 27.29 72.02 -35.08
CA GLU A 647 26.73 73.08 -35.94
C GLU A 647 27.10 74.48 -35.46
N GLU A 648 27.17 74.67 -34.15
CA GLU A 648 27.61 75.93 -33.54
C GLU A 648 29.14 76.00 -33.36
N ARG A 649 29.89 75.09 -33.98
CA ARG A 649 31.35 74.96 -33.82
C ARG A 649 32.12 76.26 -34.12
N ILE A 650 31.73 76.97 -35.18
CA ILE A 650 32.33 78.28 -35.52
C ILE A 650 32.03 79.29 -34.42
N GLN A 651 30.79 79.32 -33.89
CA GLN A 651 30.43 80.20 -32.79
C GLN A 651 31.23 79.89 -31.52
N ILE A 652 31.42 78.61 -31.20
CA ILE A 652 32.27 78.15 -30.09
C ILE A 652 33.72 78.62 -30.30
N GLY A 653 34.27 78.47 -31.51
CA GLY A 653 35.61 78.93 -31.88
C GLY A 653 35.78 80.45 -31.72
N THR A 654 34.83 81.24 -32.21
CA THR A 654 34.81 82.70 -32.06
C THR A 654 34.72 83.12 -30.59
N LEU A 655 33.85 82.50 -29.79
CA LEU A 655 33.75 82.80 -28.35
C LEU A 655 35.05 82.47 -27.61
N LYS A 656 35.70 81.34 -27.94
CA LYS A 656 36.98 80.95 -27.36
C LYS A 656 38.12 81.90 -27.76
N ALA A 657 38.11 82.39 -29.00
CA ALA A 657 39.05 83.41 -29.48
C ALA A 657 38.83 84.79 -28.82
N LEU A 658 37.59 85.12 -28.50
CA LEU A 658 37.20 86.34 -27.74
C LEU A 658 37.49 86.23 -26.23
N GLY A 659 38.12 85.15 -25.76
CA GLY A 659 38.53 84.99 -24.36
C GLY A 659 37.42 84.53 -23.41
N TYR A 660 36.33 83.92 -23.91
CA TYR A 660 35.35 83.25 -23.05
C TYR A 660 35.93 81.95 -22.49
N SER A 661 35.71 81.69 -21.20
CA SER A 661 36.19 80.47 -20.56
C SER A 661 35.41 79.25 -21.03
N THR A 662 36.10 78.11 -21.14
CA THR A 662 35.52 76.82 -21.53
C THR A 662 34.24 76.45 -20.74
N PRO A 663 34.19 76.62 -19.39
CA PRO A 663 32.99 76.30 -18.63
C PRO A 663 31.79 77.20 -18.98
N LEU A 664 32.04 78.48 -19.28
CA LEU A 664 30.98 79.44 -19.62
C LEU A 664 30.35 79.12 -20.97
N ILE A 665 31.13 78.60 -21.92
CA ILE A 665 30.63 78.13 -23.21
C ILE A 665 29.86 76.81 -23.05
N ALA A 666 30.39 75.87 -22.27
CA ALA A 666 29.72 74.60 -21.97
C ALA A 666 28.35 74.81 -21.28
N LEU A 667 28.26 75.78 -20.35
CA LEU A 667 27.05 76.11 -19.60
C LEU A 667 25.83 76.38 -20.50
N LYS A 668 26.03 76.92 -21.71
CA LYS A 668 24.92 77.14 -22.67
C LYS A 668 24.26 75.81 -23.05
N TYR A 669 25.06 74.81 -23.42
CA TYR A 669 24.58 73.50 -23.85
C TYR A 669 24.04 72.69 -22.67
N LEU A 670 24.70 72.78 -21.51
CA LEU A 670 24.22 72.16 -20.28
C LEU A 670 22.86 72.73 -19.86
N ALA A 671 22.70 74.05 -19.89
CA ALA A 671 21.43 74.71 -19.59
C ALA A 671 20.33 74.35 -20.60
N TYR A 672 20.68 74.18 -21.88
CA TYR A 672 19.74 73.73 -22.91
C TYR A 672 19.23 72.31 -22.61
N GLY A 673 20.14 71.37 -22.34
CA GLY A 673 19.78 70.01 -21.95
C GLY A 673 18.95 69.98 -20.67
N LEU A 674 19.41 70.69 -19.64
CA LEU A 674 18.73 70.77 -18.34
C LEU A 674 17.30 71.31 -18.46
N LEU A 675 17.08 72.39 -19.23
CA LEU A 675 15.73 72.94 -19.42
C LEU A 675 14.83 71.97 -20.20
N ALA A 676 15.36 71.30 -21.21
CA ALA A 676 14.60 70.29 -21.96
C ALA A 676 14.22 69.09 -21.08
N SER A 677 15.16 68.59 -20.26
CA SER A 677 14.90 67.48 -19.35
C SER A 677 13.95 67.85 -18.22
N LEU A 678 14.07 69.04 -17.62
CA LEU A 678 13.14 69.50 -16.58
C LEU A 678 11.73 69.70 -17.12
N ALA A 679 11.59 70.39 -18.26
CA ALA A 679 10.27 70.59 -18.88
C ALA A 679 9.63 69.26 -19.29
N GLY A 680 10.41 68.35 -19.88
CA GLY A 680 9.96 67.00 -20.22
C GLY A 680 9.57 66.19 -18.99
N SER A 681 10.36 66.25 -17.91
CA SER A 681 10.07 65.49 -16.68
C SER A 681 8.81 66.00 -15.99
N ILE A 682 8.63 67.32 -15.86
CA ILE A 682 7.43 67.94 -15.27
C ILE A 682 6.18 67.51 -16.03
N ALA A 683 6.17 67.66 -17.35
CA ALA A 683 5.04 67.19 -18.16
C ALA A 683 4.86 65.67 -18.04
N GLY A 684 5.97 64.93 -17.96
CA GLY A 684 6.01 63.48 -17.95
C GLY A 684 5.34 62.89 -16.72
N PHE A 685 5.77 63.27 -15.51
CA PHE A 685 5.17 62.72 -14.29
C PHE A 685 3.76 63.29 -14.01
N LEU A 686 3.44 64.52 -14.44
CA LEU A 686 2.07 65.07 -14.31
C LEU A 686 1.05 64.23 -15.08
N LEU A 687 1.42 63.79 -16.29
CA LEU A 687 0.60 62.86 -17.06
C LEU A 687 0.75 61.43 -16.52
N GLY A 688 1.97 61.02 -16.21
CA GLY A 688 2.32 59.63 -15.87
C GLY A 688 1.58 59.13 -14.64
N PHE A 689 1.62 59.87 -13.52
CA PHE A 689 0.95 59.48 -12.27
C PHE A 689 -0.58 59.47 -12.38
N GLN A 690 -1.17 60.18 -13.33
CA GLN A 690 -2.62 60.25 -13.49
C GLN A 690 -3.14 59.28 -14.55
N LEU A 691 -2.34 59.02 -15.59
CA LEU A 691 -2.75 58.20 -16.72
C LEU A 691 -2.55 56.71 -16.44
N PHE A 692 -1.33 56.29 -16.08
CA PHE A 692 -1.00 54.86 -16.01
C PHE A 692 -1.67 54.14 -14.82
N PRO A 693 -1.57 54.63 -13.57
CA PRO A 693 -2.20 53.95 -12.45
C PRO A 693 -3.71 53.81 -12.63
N ARG A 694 -4.41 54.89 -13.05
CA ARG A 694 -5.86 54.85 -13.28
C ARG A 694 -6.25 53.90 -14.39
N LEU A 695 -5.53 53.92 -15.52
CA LEU A 695 -5.83 53.00 -16.62
C LEU A 695 -5.64 51.54 -16.18
N ILE A 696 -4.53 51.22 -15.51
CA ILE A 696 -4.24 49.86 -15.06
C ILE A 696 -5.26 49.42 -14.00
N MET A 697 -5.53 50.24 -12.98
CA MET A 697 -6.57 49.95 -11.98
C MET A 697 -7.96 49.83 -12.60
N THR A 698 -8.29 50.55 -13.69
CA THR A 698 -9.57 50.38 -14.38
C THR A 698 -9.67 49.03 -15.08
N VAL A 699 -8.58 48.55 -15.68
CA VAL A 699 -8.53 47.21 -16.30
C VAL A 699 -8.68 46.14 -15.22
N TYR A 700 -7.94 46.27 -14.13
CA TYR A 700 -8.02 45.37 -12.99
C TYR A 700 -9.35 45.50 -12.22
N GLY A 701 -10.06 46.62 -12.35
CA GLY A 701 -11.41 46.80 -11.81
C GLY A 701 -12.46 45.87 -12.43
N GLY A 702 -12.14 45.20 -13.56
CA GLY A 702 -12.95 44.10 -14.09
C GLY A 702 -12.73 42.77 -13.35
N MET A 703 -11.62 42.62 -12.62
CA MET A 703 -11.27 41.43 -11.84
C MET A 703 -11.44 41.64 -10.33
N TYR A 704 -11.28 42.89 -9.87
CA TYR A 704 -11.30 43.27 -8.47
C TYR A 704 -12.26 44.43 -8.17
N GLU A 705 -13.08 44.28 -7.15
CA GLU A 705 -13.98 45.30 -6.61
C GLU A 705 -13.29 46.13 -5.53
N ILE A 706 -12.56 47.17 -5.95
CA ILE A 706 -12.03 48.19 -5.03
C ILE A 706 -12.67 49.54 -5.35
N PRO A 707 -13.48 50.11 -4.44
CA PRO A 707 -14.23 51.34 -4.73
C PRO A 707 -13.33 52.58 -4.86
N HIS A 708 -12.13 52.55 -4.28
CA HIS A 708 -11.18 53.66 -4.33
C HIS A 708 -10.14 53.45 -5.44
N MET A 709 -9.90 54.48 -6.26
CA MET A 709 -8.79 54.51 -7.23
C MET A 709 -7.86 55.70 -6.92
N LEU A 710 -7.01 55.54 -5.92
CA LEU A 710 -6.08 56.58 -5.48
C LEU A 710 -4.87 56.63 -6.41
N SER A 711 -4.52 57.83 -6.87
CA SER A 711 -3.35 58.09 -7.72
C SER A 711 -2.58 59.31 -7.21
N PRO A 712 -2.04 59.26 -5.97
CA PRO A 712 -1.23 60.33 -5.41
C PRO A 712 0.04 60.58 -6.22
N VAL A 713 0.58 61.79 -6.09
CA VAL A 713 1.87 62.12 -6.68
C VAL A 713 2.97 61.55 -5.79
N HIS A 714 3.73 60.58 -6.30
CA HIS A 714 4.86 59.97 -5.60
C HIS A 714 6.15 60.80 -5.75
N PRO A 715 6.58 61.58 -4.74
CA PRO A 715 7.73 62.47 -4.88
C PRO A 715 9.03 61.71 -5.12
N ASN A 716 9.15 60.51 -4.56
CA ASN A 716 10.33 59.64 -4.71
C ASN A 716 10.53 59.26 -6.18
N TYR A 717 9.51 58.73 -6.85
CA TYR A 717 9.60 58.40 -8.27
C TYR A 717 9.75 59.63 -9.16
N ALA A 718 9.13 60.76 -8.80
CA ALA A 718 9.33 62.03 -9.52
C ALA A 718 10.79 62.50 -9.45
N LEU A 719 11.40 62.45 -8.25
CA LEU A 719 12.80 62.84 -8.02
C LEU A 719 13.78 61.88 -8.70
N ILE A 720 13.56 60.56 -8.59
CA ILE A 720 14.41 59.54 -9.21
C ILE A 720 14.35 59.65 -10.74
N SER A 721 13.16 59.67 -11.33
CA SER A 721 12.99 59.78 -12.78
C SER A 721 13.55 61.08 -13.35
N THR A 722 13.28 62.21 -12.67
CA THR A 722 13.86 63.52 -13.05
C THR A 722 15.37 63.51 -12.88
N GLY A 723 15.88 62.91 -11.82
CA GLY A 723 17.31 62.73 -11.56
C GLY A 723 17.99 61.94 -12.67
N ILE A 724 17.43 60.79 -13.06
CA ILE A 724 17.92 59.96 -14.17
C ILE A 724 17.85 60.74 -15.48
N ALA A 725 16.73 61.40 -15.78
CA ALA A 725 16.53 62.18 -16.99
C ALA A 725 17.54 63.34 -17.11
N VAL A 726 17.71 64.11 -16.04
CA VAL A 726 18.66 65.22 -15.95
C VAL A 726 20.08 64.70 -16.04
N PHE A 727 20.45 63.68 -15.25
CA PHE A 727 21.78 63.08 -15.28
C PHE A 727 22.14 62.62 -16.69
N THR A 728 21.23 61.88 -17.33
CA THR A 728 21.41 61.34 -18.67
C THR A 728 21.58 62.46 -19.71
N THR A 729 20.70 63.46 -19.68
CA THR A 729 20.68 64.57 -20.65
C THR A 729 21.87 65.51 -20.45
N VAL A 730 22.17 65.87 -19.22
CA VAL A 730 23.27 66.78 -18.85
C VAL A 730 24.61 66.10 -19.08
N SER A 731 24.78 64.83 -18.72
CA SER A 731 26.02 64.08 -18.98
C SER A 731 26.27 63.93 -20.48
N ALA A 732 25.24 63.63 -21.26
CA ALA A 732 25.32 63.61 -22.72
C ALA A 732 25.71 64.99 -23.30
N SER A 733 25.10 66.06 -22.80
CA SER A 733 25.40 67.46 -23.18
C SER A 733 26.82 67.88 -22.79
N MET A 734 27.27 67.45 -21.61
CA MET A 734 28.59 67.71 -21.06
C MET A 734 29.65 67.00 -21.90
N TRP A 735 29.45 65.71 -22.18
CA TRP A 735 30.38 64.95 -22.98
C TRP A 735 30.50 65.52 -24.41
N ALA A 736 29.37 65.82 -25.05
CA ALA A 736 29.32 66.45 -26.37
C ALA A 736 30.06 67.80 -26.40
N SER A 737 29.80 68.68 -25.43
CA SER A 737 30.42 70.01 -25.36
C SER A 737 31.90 69.95 -25.01
N LEU A 738 32.31 69.14 -24.03
CA LEU A 738 33.72 68.97 -23.65
C LEU A 738 34.56 68.37 -24.79
N ALA A 739 34.01 67.40 -25.51
CA ALA A 739 34.70 66.79 -26.66
C ALA A 739 35.04 67.85 -27.73
N ALA A 740 34.14 68.79 -28.00
CA ALA A 740 34.41 69.89 -28.92
C ALA A 740 35.34 70.96 -28.32
N LEU A 741 35.12 71.33 -27.06
CA LEU A 741 35.85 72.39 -26.38
C LEU A 741 37.34 72.08 -26.14
N ARG A 742 37.76 70.81 -26.21
CA ARG A 742 39.18 70.41 -26.18
C ARG A 742 39.97 70.85 -27.43
N THR A 743 39.32 71.15 -28.54
CA THR A 743 40.01 71.59 -29.77
C THR A 743 40.40 73.07 -29.75
N THR A 744 41.41 73.47 -30.53
CA THR A 744 41.90 74.86 -30.56
C THR A 744 40.91 75.78 -31.29
N PRO A 745 40.86 77.09 -30.96
CA PRO A 745 39.95 78.05 -31.60
C PRO A 745 40.09 78.07 -33.13
N SER A 746 41.33 78.04 -33.64
CA SER A 746 41.61 78.06 -35.08
C SER A 746 41.02 76.83 -35.81
N GLN A 747 41.09 75.65 -35.20
CA GLN A 747 40.49 74.45 -35.77
C GLN A 747 38.97 74.49 -35.72
N LEU A 748 38.37 75.05 -34.66
CA LEU A 748 36.91 75.20 -34.49
C LEU A 748 36.29 76.14 -35.53
N MET A 749 37.03 77.18 -35.94
CA MET A 749 36.58 78.15 -36.94
C MET A 749 36.66 77.63 -38.38
N GLN A 750 37.38 76.52 -38.63
CA GLN A 750 37.41 75.88 -39.94
C GLN A 750 36.25 74.89 -40.13
N PRO A 751 35.70 74.72 -41.35
CA PRO A 751 34.76 73.64 -41.65
C PRO A 751 35.42 72.27 -41.35
N LYS A 752 34.65 71.36 -40.73
CA LYS A 752 35.15 70.01 -40.43
C LYS A 752 35.36 69.22 -41.73
N ALA A 753 36.58 68.74 -41.97
CA ALA A 753 36.90 67.96 -43.17
C ALA A 753 36.06 66.66 -43.22
N PRO A 754 35.47 66.31 -44.37
CA PRO A 754 34.72 65.06 -44.51
C PRO A 754 35.65 63.85 -44.33
N LYS A 755 35.24 62.85 -43.55
CA LYS A 755 36.06 61.64 -43.31
C LYS A 755 36.38 60.92 -44.62
N PRO A 756 37.61 60.48 -44.89
CA PRO A 756 37.94 59.75 -46.12
C PRO A 756 37.14 58.43 -46.21
N GLY A 757 36.64 58.10 -47.41
CA GLY A 757 35.96 56.82 -47.64
C GLY A 757 36.95 55.65 -47.69
N LYS A 758 36.65 54.55 -47.00
CA LYS A 758 37.41 53.29 -47.07
C LYS A 758 36.61 52.22 -47.82
N ARG A 759 37.29 51.24 -48.44
CA ARG A 759 36.65 50.06 -49.06
C ARG A 759 35.85 49.28 -48.00
N ILE A 760 34.66 48.82 -48.37
CA ILE A 760 33.75 48.05 -47.48
C ILE A 760 33.84 46.54 -47.74
N LEU A 761 33.44 45.71 -46.78
CA LEU A 761 33.47 44.24 -46.92
C LEU A 761 32.58 43.74 -48.06
N LEU A 762 31.46 44.41 -48.34
CA LEU A 762 30.58 44.08 -49.48
C LEU A 762 31.29 44.18 -50.83
N GLU A 763 32.36 44.98 -50.96
CA GLU A 763 33.16 45.05 -52.20
C GLU A 763 33.95 43.76 -52.46
N ARG A 764 34.15 42.92 -51.43
CA ARG A 764 34.79 41.60 -51.57
C ARG A 764 33.81 40.53 -52.05
N ILE A 765 32.51 40.72 -51.86
CA ILE A 765 31.45 39.80 -52.32
C ILE A 765 31.04 40.22 -53.73
N GLY A 766 31.81 39.78 -54.72
CA GLY A 766 31.72 40.26 -56.11
C GLY A 766 30.35 40.05 -56.77
N PHE A 767 29.61 39.00 -56.43
CA PHE A 767 28.28 38.72 -57.00
C PHE A 767 27.25 39.80 -56.63
N LEU A 768 27.15 40.14 -55.33
CA LEU A 768 26.24 41.17 -54.84
C LEU A 768 26.67 42.57 -55.33
N TRP A 769 27.97 42.86 -55.33
CA TRP A 769 28.48 44.17 -55.74
C TRP A 769 28.24 44.49 -57.22
N LYS A 770 28.28 43.49 -58.11
CA LYS A 770 28.04 43.69 -59.55
C LYS A 770 26.58 44.09 -59.86
N HIS A 771 25.60 43.57 -59.12
CA HIS A 771 24.18 43.83 -59.34
C HIS A 771 23.69 45.17 -58.76
N MET A 772 24.52 45.87 -57.97
CA MET A 772 24.15 47.16 -57.39
C MET A 772 24.40 48.33 -58.37
N ASN A 773 23.38 49.18 -58.54
CA ASN A 773 23.50 50.43 -59.30
C ASN A 773 24.38 51.47 -58.58
N PHE A 774 24.76 52.54 -59.27
CA PHE A 774 25.66 53.57 -58.74
C PHE A 774 25.16 54.15 -57.40
N THR A 775 23.86 54.47 -57.30
CA THR A 775 23.29 55.03 -56.06
C THR A 775 23.29 54.02 -54.91
N GLN A 776 23.02 52.73 -55.17
CA GLN A 776 23.12 51.66 -54.17
C GLN A 776 24.56 51.46 -53.65
N LYS A 777 25.56 51.47 -54.55
CA LYS A 777 26.98 51.37 -54.16
C LYS A 777 27.42 52.56 -53.29
N VAL A 778 26.94 53.76 -53.62
CA VAL A 778 27.20 54.97 -52.83
C VAL A 778 26.50 54.89 -51.47
N THR A 779 25.23 54.46 -51.41
CA THR A 779 24.51 54.26 -50.15
C THR A 779 25.23 53.27 -49.23
N ALA A 780 25.63 52.10 -49.75
CA ALA A 780 26.36 51.09 -48.97
C ALA A 780 27.69 51.63 -48.41
N ARG A 781 28.48 52.32 -49.23
CA ARG A 781 29.71 52.97 -48.77
C ARG A 781 29.44 54.03 -47.70
N ASN A 782 28.37 54.81 -47.85
CA ASN A 782 28.03 55.87 -46.91
C ASN A 782 27.60 55.33 -45.54
N ILE A 783 26.81 54.25 -45.48
CA ILE A 783 26.42 53.60 -44.22
C ILE A 783 27.66 53.19 -43.41
N PHE A 784 28.62 52.50 -44.05
CA PHE A 784 29.84 52.04 -43.37
C PHE A 784 30.87 53.16 -43.14
N ARG A 785 30.80 54.27 -43.88
CA ARG A 785 31.62 55.46 -43.65
C ARG A 785 31.29 56.14 -42.32
N TYR A 786 30.02 56.10 -41.90
CA TYR A 786 29.52 56.74 -40.68
C TYR A 786 29.11 55.72 -39.60
N LYS A 787 30.02 54.81 -39.22
CA LYS A 787 29.75 53.71 -38.27
C LYS A 787 29.06 54.11 -36.95
N ARG A 788 29.45 55.23 -36.33
CA ARG A 788 28.84 55.71 -35.07
C ARG A 788 27.35 55.96 -35.22
N ARG A 789 26.99 56.55 -36.36
CA ARG A 789 25.62 56.86 -36.71
C ARG A 789 24.83 55.60 -37.04
N PHE A 790 25.44 54.66 -37.77
CA PHE A 790 24.86 53.34 -38.01
C PHE A 790 24.43 52.68 -36.69
N PHE A 791 25.36 52.49 -35.74
CA PHE A 791 25.05 51.84 -34.45
C PHE A 791 24.00 52.60 -33.64
N MET A 792 24.11 53.92 -33.61
CA MET A 792 23.17 54.79 -32.92
C MET A 792 21.74 54.71 -33.47
N THR A 793 21.58 54.67 -34.79
CA THR A 793 20.26 54.47 -35.42
C THR A 793 19.76 53.05 -35.21
N VAL A 794 20.62 52.04 -35.37
CA VAL A 794 20.27 50.63 -35.19
C VAL A 794 19.82 50.35 -33.75
N ILE A 795 20.55 50.82 -32.74
CA ILE A 795 20.19 50.64 -31.31
C ILE A 795 18.90 51.37 -30.95
N GLY A 796 18.71 52.60 -31.45
CA GLY A 796 17.47 53.35 -31.20
C GLY A 796 16.24 52.64 -31.78
N ILE A 797 16.35 52.08 -32.99
CA ILE A 797 15.27 51.35 -33.64
C ILE A 797 15.08 49.97 -33.02
N SER A 798 16.16 49.27 -32.67
CA SER A 798 16.09 47.96 -32.05
C SER A 798 15.40 48.02 -30.69
N GLY A 799 15.63 49.06 -29.88
CA GLY A 799 14.92 49.27 -28.61
C GLY A 799 13.42 49.42 -28.81
N CYS A 800 12.99 50.18 -29.82
CA CYS A 800 11.56 50.33 -30.12
C CYS A 800 10.93 49.03 -30.67
N SER A 801 11.62 48.32 -31.58
CA SER A 801 11.14 47.03 -32.10
C SER A 801 11.12 45.94 -31.03
N ALA A 802 12.05 45.96 -30.07
CA ALA A 802 12.07 45.03 -28.94
C ALA A 802 10.86 45.22 -28.04
N LEU A 803 10.50 46.46 -27.72
CA LEU A 803 9.29 46.79 -26.94
C LEU A 803 8.01 46.39 -27.68
N LEU A 804 7.95 46.60 -29.00
CA LEU A 804 6.81 46.17 -29.82
C LEU A 804 6.66 44.64 -29.83
N LEU A 805 7.76 43.91 -30.06
CA LEU A 805 7.71 42.45 -30.06
C LEU A 805 7.35 41.89 -28.69
N ALA A 806 7.90 42.46 -27.60
CA ALA A 806 7.54 42.05 -26.25
C ALA A 806 6.04 42.28 -25.97
N GLY A 807 5.48 43.42 -26.39
CA GLY A 807 4.04 43.68 -26.27
C GLY A 807 3.17 42.64 -27.00
N TYR A 808 3.48 42.35 -28.26
CA TYR A 808 2.75 41.31 -29.00
C TYR A 808 3.01 39.89 -28.47
N GLY A 809 4.22 39.60 -28.02
CA GLY A 809 4.57 38.30 -27.44
C GLY A 809 3.81 38.03 -26.14
N ILE A 810 3.56 39.07 -25.32
CA ILE A 810 2.67 38.95 -24.15
C ILE A 810 1.28 38.49 -24.58
N LYS A 811 0.72 39.11 -25.62
CA LYS A 811 -0.59 38.74 -26.16
C LYS A 811 -0.62 37.30 -26.68
N ASP A 812 0.40 36.88 -27.42
CA ASP A 812 0.46 35.51 -27.95
C ASP A 812 0.57 34.47 -26.84
N SER A 813 1.46 34.70 -25.87
CA SER A 813 1.66 33.86 -24.68
C SER A 813 0.37 33.64 -23.89
N VAL A 814 -0.43 34.70 -23.80
CA VAL A 814 -1.73 34.71 -23.14
C VAL A 814 -2.77 33.95 -23.95
N ASN A 815 -2.89 34.22 -25.26
CA ASN A 815 -3.88 33.57 -26.11
C ASN A 815 -3.59 32.08 -26.32
N ALA A 816 -2.32 31.67 -26.28
CA ALA A 816 -1.90 30.28 -26.39
C ALA A 816 -2.49 29.40 -25.27
N ILE A 817 -2.82 29.98 -24.11
CA ILE A 817 -3.43 29.24 -22.99
C ILE A 817 -4.77 28.65 -23.40
N SER A 818 -5.61 29.43 -24.09
CA SER A 818 -6.94 28.99 -24.56
C SER A 818 -6.84 27.88 -25.62
N GLU A 819 -5.80 27.90 -26.46
CA GLU A 819 -5.57 26.83 -27.45
C GLU A 819 -5.05 25.55 -26.77
N VAL A 820 -4.03 25.65 -25.91
CA VAL A 820 -3.43 24.45 -25.29
C VAL A 820 -4.35 23.83 -24.23
N GLN A 821 -4.97 24.66 -23.38
CA GLN A 821 -5.84 24.15 -22.32
C GLN A 821 -7.06 23.42 -22.85
N PHE A 822 -7.77 23.98 -23.85
CA PHE A 822 -9.05 23.44 -24.31
C PHE A 822 -8.98 22.56 -25.56
N ASP A 823 -7.85 22.56 -26.29
CA ASP A 823 -7.68 21.70 -27.46
C ASP A 823 -6.71 20.53 -27.21
N GLN A 824 -5.88 20.58 -26.15
CA GLN A 824 -4.87 19.54 -25.85
C GLN A 824 -5.01 18.95 -24.45
N VAL A 825 -5.22 19.75 -23.40
CA VAL A 825 -5.26 19.25 -22.01
C VAL A 825 -6.66 18.76 -21.62
N PHE A 826 -7.67 19.61 -21.77
CA PHE A 826 -9.08 19.27 -21.54
C PHE A 826 -9.67 18.84 -22.88
N LEU A 827 -9.81 17.54 -23.05
CA LEU A 827 -10.36 16.94 -24.26
C LEU A 827 -11.89 16.80 -24.20
N TYR A 828 -12.50 17.13 -23.05
CA TYR A 828 -13.93 16.99 -22.85
C TYR A 828 -14.75 18.16 -23.39
N ASP A 829 -15.97 17.87 -23.88
CA ASP A 829 -16.89 18.90 -24.38
C ASP A 829 -17.78 19.48 -23.27
N GLY A 830 -18.11 18.67 -22.25
CA GLY A 830 -18.87 19.15 -21.10
C GLY A 830 -18.90 18.21 -19.91
N ILE A 831 -19.44 18.74 -18.81
CA ILE A 831 -19.62 18.05 -17.53
C ILE A 831 -21.06 18.29 -17.08
N VAL A 832 -21.73 17.23 -16.64
CA VAL A 832 -23.02 17.28 -15.95
C VAL A 832 -22.78 17.07 -14.45
N ALA A 833 -23.19 18.01 -13.63
CA ALA A 833 -23.22 17.84 -12.18
C ALA A 833 -24.48 17.04 -11.79
N MET A 834 -24.31 16.00 -10.98
CA MET A 834 -25.35 15.08 -10.56
C MET A 834 -25.52 15.11 -9.04
N ASP A 835 -26.77 15.02 -8.60
CA ASP A 835 -27.13 14.82 -7.20
C ASP A 835 -26.73 13.39 -6.80
N THR A 836 -25.93 13.21 -5.75
CA THR A 836 -25.52 11.89 -5.24
C THR A 836 -26.37 11.40 -4.07
N GLU A 837 -27.19 12.26 -3.46
CA GLU A 837 -27.94 11.94 -2.25
C GLU A 837 -29.35 11.39 -2.55
N ASN A 838 -29.89 11.66 -3.75
CA ASN A 838 -31.20 11.16 -4.15
C ASN A 838 -31.13 9.70 -4.68
N GLU A 839 -31.71 8.75 -3.94
CA GLU A 839 -31.77 7.32 -4.32
C GLU A 839 -32.59 7.07 -5.60
N ASP A 840 -33.57 7.93 -5.92
CA ASP A 840 -34.43 7.82 -7.10
C ASP A 840 -33.87 8.57 -8.33
N ARG A 841 -32.61 9.02 -8.28
CA ARG A 841 -31.98 9.77 -9.38
C ARG A 841 -31.86 8.95 -10.67
N SER A 842 -31.90 9.65 -11.80
CA SER A 842 -31.58 9.07 -13.11
C SER A 842 -30.10 8.72 -13.16
N ASP A 843 -29.77 7.50 -13.59
CA ASP A 843 -28.36 7.08 -13.77
C ASP A 843 -27.69 7.87 -14.90
N LEU A 844 -26.35 7.99 -14.87
CA LEU A 844 -25.60 8.70 -15.93
C LEU A 844 -25.89 8.14 -17.33
N GLU A 845 -26.13 6.83 -17.44
CA GLU A 845 -26.49 6.17 -18.71
C GLU A 845 -27.87 6.63 -19.22
N GLU A 846 -28.81 6.95 -18.33
CA GLU A 846 -30.11 7.51 -18.72
C GLU A 846 -29.96 8.97 -19.18
N ILE A 847 -29.18 9.77 -18.46
CA ILE A 847 -28.94 11.19 -18.75
C ILE A 847 -28.19 11.39 -20.07
N LEU A 848 -27.07 10.69 -20.27
CA LEU A 848 -26.17 10.91 -21.40
C LEU A 848 -26.20 9.79 -22.45
N GLY A 849 -26.35 8.53 -22.03
CA GLY A 849 -26.28 7.37 -22.92
C GLY A 849 -27.47 7.28 -23.90
N THR A 850 -28.61 7.86 -23.54
CA THR A 850 -29.79 7.94 -24.43
C THR A 850 -29.70 9.08 -25.43
N ASN A 851 -28.79 10.05 -25.23
CA ASN A 851 -28.72 11.24 -26.05
C ASN A 851 -27.91 10.96 -27.35
N PRO A 852 -28.51 11.14 -28.54
CA PRO A 852 -27.84 10.84 -29.81
C PRO A 852 -26.66 11.77 -30.13
N GLY A 853 -26.49 12.86 -29.39
CA GLY A 853 -25.37 13.80 -29.54
C GLY A 853 -24.09 13.39 -28.83
N VAL A 854 -24.16 12.51 -27.83
CA VAL A 854 -23.03 12.10 -26.99
C VAL A 854 -22.26 10.94 -27.63
N ARG A 855 -20.95 11.11 -27.81
CA ARG A 855 -20.02 10.11 -28.37
C ARG A 855 -19.56 9.11 -27.32
N GLU A 856 -19.09 9.63 -26.19
CA GLU A 856 -18.54 8.88 -25.07
C GLU A 856 -18.74 9.69 -23.80
N TYR A 857 -18.90 8.99 -22.68
CA TYR A 857 -19.10 9.59 -21.37
C TYR A 857 -18.48 8.71 -20.29
N THR A 858 -18.15 9.30 -19.14
CA THR A 858 -17.69 8.60 -17.96
C THR A 858 -18.15 9.31 -16.69
N SER A 859 -18.10 8.61 -15.56
CA SER A 859 -18.38 9.20 -14.25
C SER A 859 -17.08 9.56 -13.54
N ALA A 860 -17.08 10.67 -12.83
CA ALA A 860 -16.01 11.05 -11.91
C ALA A 860 -16.59 11.68 -10.65
N MET A 861 -15.87 11.58 -9.55
CA MET A 861 -16.04 12.47 -8.42
C MET A 861 -15.23 13.73 -8.72
N VAL A 862 -15.88 14.87 -8.62
CA VAL A 862 -15.26 16.18 -8.73
C VAL A 862 -15.56 16.93 -7.44
N GLU A 863 -14.52 17.23 -6.67
CA GLU A 863 -14.65 18.01 -5.45
C GLU A 863 -13.63 19.15 -5.45
N SER A 864 -14.06 20.34 -5.00
CA SER A 864 -13.15 21.45 -4.78
C SER A 864 -12.52 21.34 -3.40
N VAL A 865 -11.21 21.20 -3.34
CA VAL A 865 -10.46 21.06 -2.08
C VAL A 865 -9.44 22.20 -1.90
N SER A 866 -9.15 22.56 -0.66
CA SER A 866 -8.05 23.48 -0.35
C SER A 866 -6.76 22.70 -0.12
N VAL A 867 -5.72 22.94 -0.90
CA VAL A 867 -4.43 22.23 -0.79
C VAL A 867 -3.39 23.14 -0.16
N TYR A 868 -2.57 22.60 0.73
CA TYR A 868 -1.47 23.29 1.39
C TYR A 868 -0.34 22.33 1.75
N LYS A 869 0.89 22.85 1.84
CA LYS A 869 2.08 22.08 2.25
C LYS A 869 2.26 22.00 3.75
N GLU A 870 2.00 23.10 4.44
CA GLU A 870 2.04 23.22 5.90
C GLU A 870 0.76 23.97 6.32
N ARG A 871 0.11 23.50 7.38
CA ARG A 871 -1.10 24.14 7.94
C ARG A 871 -0.79 25.56 8.41
N GLY A 872 -1.70 26.50 8.14
CA GLY A 872 -1.49 27.95 8.36
C GLY A 872 -0.71 28.65 7.24
N GLY A 873 -0.11 27.88 6.32
CA GLY A 873 0.57 28.42 5.15
C GLY A 873 -0.38 28.91 4.05
N ARG A 874 0.22 29.33 2.92
CA ARG A 874 -0.53 29.64 1.71
C ARG A 874 -1.28 28.39 1.25
N GLN A 875 -2.58 28.52 1.03
CA GLN A 875 -3.43 27.46 0.49
C GLN A 875 -3.88 27.85 -0.92
N PHE A 876 -4.09 26.85 -1.78
CA PHE A 876 -4.68 27.05 -3.10
C PHE A 876 -5.92 26.17 -3.23
N GLU A 877 -6.95 26.69 -3.89
CA GLU A 877 -8.12 25.90 -4.26
C GLU A 877 -7.76 25.02 -5.47
N VAL A 878 -8.16 23.75 -5.40
CA VAL A 878 -7.80 22.72 -6.37
C VAL A 878 -9.00 21.84 -6.64
N SER A 879 -9.30 21.60 -7.91
CA SER A 879 -10.32 20.61 -8.29
C SER A 879 -9.72 19.21 -8.23
N MET A 880 -10.25 18.38 -7.34
CA MET A 880 -9.91 16.97 -7.23
C MET A 880 -10.80 16.16 -8.16
N TRP A 881 -10.18 15.28 -8.94
CA TRP A 881 -10.82 14.41 -9.92
C TRP A 881 -10.51 12.95 -9.58
N VAL A 882 -11.56 12.16 -9.36
CA VAL A 882 -11.48 10.71 -9.14
C VAL A 882 -12.38 10.01 -10.16
N PRO A 883 -11.83 9.52 -11.30
CA PRO A 883 -12.64 8.87 -12.32
C PRO A 883 -13.06 7.46 -11.89
N LYS A 884 -14.31 7.08 -12.18
CA LYS A 884 -14.83 5.72 -11.98
C LYS A 884 -14.07 4.69 -12.83
N GLU A 885 -13.69 5.09 -14.04
CA GLU A 885 -12.93 4.23 -14.96
C GLU A 885 -11.63 4.90 -15.40
N LYS A 886 -10.54 4.65 -14.66
CA LYS A 886 -9.20 5.21 -14.94
C LYS A 886 -8.68 4.94 -16.36
N ASN A 887 -9.15 3.87 -17.02
CA ASN A 887 -8.75 3.52 -18.39
C ASN A 887 -9.45 4.37 -19.46
N GLN A 888 -10.64 4.90 -19.19
CA GLN A 888 -11.37 5.76 -20.13
C GLN A 888 -11.01 7.23 -19.96
N PHE A 889 -10.56 7.61 -18.75
CA PHE A 889 -10.21 8.98 -18.38
C PHE A 889 -9.26 9.72 -19.36
N PRO A 890 -8.25 9.06 -19.98
CA PRO A 890 -7.38 9.71 -20.99
C PRO A 890 -8.12 10.24 -22.24
N SER A 891 -9.37 9.82 -22.48
CA SER A 891 -10.19 10.34 -23.59
C SER A 891 -10.83 11.70 -23.27
N PHE A 892 -10.80 12.11 -22.00
CA PHE A 892 -11.39 13.35 -21.49
C PHE A 892 -10.31 14.32 -20.97
N PHE A 893 -9.20 13.79 -20.45
CA PHE A 893 -8.05 14.57 -19.97
C PHE A 893 -6.74 14.00 -20.52
N ASP A 894 -5.93 14.83 -21.15
CA ASP A 894 -4.56 14.46 -21.52
C ASP A 894 -3.60 14.77 -20.35
N LEU A 895 -3.25 13.74 -19.59
CA LEU A 895 -2.29 13.85 -18.50
C LEU A 895 -0.89 13.52 -19.04
N HIS A 896 -0.07 14.53 -19.31
CA HIS A 896 1.33 14.35 -19.70
C HIS A 896 2.26 15.38 -19.02
N GLU A 897 3.55 15.09 -18.98
CA GLU A 897 4.56 16.06 -18.52
C GLU A 897 4.95 17.01 -19.66
N ARG A 898 4.97 18.32 -19.39
CA ARG A 898 5.11 19.36 -20.43
C ARG A 898 6.37 19.27 -21.29
N ILE A 899 7.53 18.95 -20.72
CA ILE A 899 8.81 19.00 -21.46
C ILE A 899 9.08 17.71 -22.23
N SER A 900 8.94 16.58 -21.57
CA SER A 900 9.19 15.23 -22.10
C SER A 900 8.03 14.71 -22.95
N GLN A 901 6.82 15.24 -22.72
CA GLN A 901 5.57 14.78 -23.32
C GLN A 901 5.27 13.30 -23.01
N GLU A 902 5.80 12.79 -21.89
CA GLU A 902 5.51 11.44 -21.42
C GLU A 902 4.11 11.41 -20.76
N PRO A 903 3.26 10.40 -21.09
CA PRO A 903 1.94 10.26 -20.49
C PRO A 903 2.03 9.82 -19.03
N LEU A 904 1.13 10.35 -18.20
CA LEU A 904 0.99 10.07 -16.78
C LEU A 904 -0.26 9.21 -16.55
N ASN A 905 -0.12 8.17 -15.72
CA ASN A 905 -1.23 7.27 -15.38
C ASN A 905 -1.62 7.42 -13.90
N LEU A 906 -2.89 7.18 -13.60
CA LEU A 906 -3.41 7.18 -12.22
C LEU A 906 -3.14 5.81 -11.58
N GLY A 907 -2.15 5.74 -10.69
CA GLY A 907 -1.78 4.54 -9.92
C GLY A 907 -2.45 4.45 -8.54
N GLU A 908 -2.02 3.47 -7.73
CA GLU A 908 -2.51 3.22 -6.35
C GLU A 908 -1.59 3.81 -5.26
N ASP A 909 -0.53 4.52 -5.69
CA ASP A 909 0.55 4.96 -4.81
C ASP A 909 0.65 6.48 -4.66
N GLY A 910 -0.09 7.27 -5.45
CA GLY A 910 -0.06 8.73 -5.34
C GLY A 910 -0.96 9.45 -6.32
N ALA A 911 -1.20 10.73 -6.09
CA ALA A 911 -2.00 11.59 -6.94
C ALA A 911 -1.14 12.38 -7.95
N VAL A 912 -1.69 12.66 -9.12
CA VAL A 912 -1.10 13.53 -10.13
C VAL A 912 -1.56 14.96 -9.88
N ILE A 913 -0.64 15.90 -9.76
CA ILE A 913 -0.94 17.31 -9.55
C ILE A 913 -0.55 18.14 -10.77
N THR A 914 -1.09 19.35 -10.88
CA THR A 914 -0.68 20.28 -11.96
C THR A 914 0.71 20.89 -11.74
N GLU A 915 1.44 21.20 -12.83
CA GLU A 915 2.80 21.79 -12.78
C GLU A 915 2.84 23.10 -12.00
N LYS A 916 1.79 23.91 -12.10
CA LYS A 916 1.75 25.21 -11.45
C LYS A 916 1.71 25.08 -9.92
N ILE A 917 0.84 24.22 -9.37
CA ILE A 917 0.76 24.03 -7.92
C ILE A 917 2.03 23.39 -7.35
N ALA A 918 2.65 22.48 -8.12
CA ALA A 918 3.95 21.90 -7.76
C ALA A 918 5.04 22.97 -7.61
N ARG A 919 5.10 23.94 -8.55
CA ARG A 919 6.03 25.07 -8.47
C ARG A 919 5.71 26.05 -7.34
N LEU A 920 4.44 26.28 -7.04
CA LEU A 920 4.02 27.21 -5.99
C LEU A 920 4.39 26.69 -4.59
N PHE A 921 4.27 25.38 -4.36
CA PHE A 921 4.71 24.74 -3.11
C PHE A 921 6.18 24.33 -3.08
N ASP A 922 6.90 24.50 -4.20
CA ASP A 922 8.28 24.01 -4.39
C ASP A 922 8.39 22.52 -4.01
N VAL A 923 7.57 21.70 -4.67
CA VAL A 923 7.47 20.24 -4.47
C VAL A 923 7.73 19.48 -5.76
N SER A 924 8.21 18.24 -5.63
CA SER A 924 8.50 17.31 -6.71
C SER A 924 7.75 15.97 -6.50
N VAL A 925 7.81 15.09 -7.49
CA VAL A 925 7.29 13.71 -7.36
C VAL A 925 7.95 13.01 -6.17
N GLY A 926 7.13 12.41 -5.30
CA GLY A 926 7.51 11.77 -4.03
C GLY A 926 7.39 12.67 -2.79
N ASP A 927 7.09 13.96 -2.95
CA ASP A 927 6.75 14.82 -1.81
C ASP A 927 5.27 14.65 -1.41
N GLU A 928 4.93 15.05 -0.18
CA GLU A 928 3.59 14.97 0.40
C GLU A 928 2.93 16.35 0.50
N LEU A 929 1.62 16.40 0.27
CA LEU A 929 0.77 17.58 0.47
C LEU A 929 -0.48 17.18 1.26
N GLU A 930 -1.15 18.17 1.86
CA GLU A 930 -2.44 17.99 2.51
C GLU A 930 -3.54 18.69 1.71
N PHE A 931 -4.72 18.08 1.66
CA PHE A 931 -5.94 18.73 1.18
C PHE A 931 -7.01 18.74 2.26
N ARG A 932 -7.79 19.82 2.28
CA ARG A 932 -9.00 19.97 3.08
C ARG A 932 -10.21 19.92 2.17
N ASP A 933 -11.12 19.01 2.46
CA ASP A 933 -12.38 18.90 1.75
C ASP A 933 -13.41 19.93 2.24
N THR A 934 -14.60 19.88 1.66
CA THR A 934 -15.69 20.81 1.92
C THR A 934 -16.38 20.62 3.27
N GLU A 935 -16.30 19.43 3.85
CA GLU A 935 -16.69 19.12 5.24
C GLU A 935 -15.58 19.51 6.24
N ASN A 936 -14.51 20.17 5.77
CA ASN A 936 -13.35 20.56 6.55
C ASN A 936 -12.53 19.39 7.13
N ARG A 937 -12.67 18.19 6.57
CA ARG A 937 -11.80 17.05 6.87
C ARG A 937 -10.47 17.22 6.14
N VAL A 938 -9.38 16.75 6.74
CA VAL A 938 -8.04 16.94 6.20
C VAL A 938 -7.37 15.61 5.97
N TYR A 939 -6.84 15.42 4.75
CA TYR A 939 -6.17 14.21 4.31
C TYR A 939 -4.81 14.54 3.72
N SER A 940 -3.84 13.64 3.91
CA SER A 940 -2.50 13.75 3.33
C SER A 940 -2.37 12.82 2.12
N PHE A 941 -1.64 13.26 1.10
CA PHE A 941 -1.43 12.49 -0.13
C PHE A 941 -0.03 12.70 -0.71
N GLU A 942 0.49 11.67 -1.37
CA GLU A 942 1.80 11.67 -2.03
C GLU A 942 1.66 12.03 -3.52
N ILE A 943 2.63 12.78 -4.04
CA ILE A 943 2.66 13.19 -5.45
C ILE A 943 3.29 12.10 -6.31
N SER A 944 2.52 11.46 -7.19
CA SER A 944 3.02 10.45 -8.14
C SER A 944 3.43 11.03 -9.50
N GLY A 945 2.89 12.19 -9.88
CA GLY A 945 3.13 12.81 -11.18
C GLY A 945 2.80 14.30 -11.21
N ILE A 946 3.38 15.01 -12.17
CA ILE A 946 3.17 16.45 -12.39
C ILE A 946 2.73 16.67 -13.84
N ALA A 947 1.46 17.00 -14.04
CA ALA A 947 0.82 17.17 -15.35
C ALA A 947 0.88 18.62 -15.85
N GLU A 948 0.97 18.79 -17.17
CA GLU A 948 0.80 20.07 -17.86
C GLU A 948 -0.61 20.60 -17.68
N ASN A 949 -0.74 21.82 -17.18
CA ASN A 949 -2.02 22.51 -17.03
C ASN A 949 -1.79 24.02 -16.95
N TYR A 950 -2.60 24.79 -17.68
CA TYR A 950 -2.44 26.24 -17.79
C TYR A 950 -3.46 27.04 -16.99
N LEU A 951 -4.65 26.49 -16.75
CA LEU A 951 -5.74 27.15 -16.01
C LEU A 951 -6.18 26.33 -14.82
N GLY A 952 -6.26 26.96 -13.65
CA GLY A 952 -6.68 26.26 -12.45
C GLY A 952 -5.57 25.37 -11.87
N HIS A 953 -5.89 24.77 -10.73
CA HIS A 953 -5.12 23.68 -10.17
C HIS A 953 -6.02 22.45 -10.12
N ASN A 954 -5.47 21.32 -10.51
CA ASN A 954 -6.16 20.04 -10.47
C ASN A 954 -5.32 19.00 -9.73
N ILE A 955 -5.99 18.10 -9.02
CA ILE A 955 -5.46 16.85 -8.50
C ILE A 955 -6.23 15.73 -9.18
N PHE A 956 -5.52 14.72 -9.69
CA PHE A 956 -6.11 13.52 -10.27
C PHE A 956 -5.63 12.31 -9.47
N MET A 957 -6.56 11.46 -9.02
CA MET A 957 -6.23 10.22 -8.33
C MET A 957 -7.17 9.10 -8.75
N SER A 958 -6.76 7.86 -8.52
CA SER A 958 -7.60 6.69 -8.77
C SER A 958 -8.61 6.48 -7.63
N GLU A 959 -9.72 5.79 -7.92
CA GLU A 959 -10.70 5.38 -6.89
C GLU A 959 -10.02 4.59 -5.76
N GLU A 960 -9.09 3.69 -6.11
CA GLU A 960 -8.40 2.87 -5.14
C GLU A 960 -7.48 3.71 -4.23
N TYR A 961 -6.81 4.74 -4.78
CA TYR A 961 -5.98 5.64 -3.98
C TYR A 961 -6.83 6.57 -3.10
N PHE A 962 -7.96 7.07 -3.61
CA PHE A 962 -8.90 7.87 -2.82
C PHE A 962 -9.44 7.08 -1.62
N ASP A 963 -9.88 5.83 -1.81
CA ASP A 963 -10.34 4.97 -0.71
C ASP A 963 -9.20 4.64 0.26
N LYS A 964 -7.97 4.46 -0.22
CA LYS A 964 -6.79 4.21 0.64
C LYS A 964 -6.48 5.38 1.58
N ILE A 965 -6.58 6.63 1.12
CA ILE A 965 -6.22 7.81 1.94
C ILE A 965 -7.39 8.35 2.76
N THR A 966 -8.63 8.18 2.27
CA THR A 966 -9.84 8.70 2.94
C THR A 966 -10.64 7.64 3.70
N LEU A 967 -10.41 6.36 3.41
CA LEU A 967 -11.23 5.22 3.86
C LEU A 967 -12.71 5.32 3.43
N ARG A 968 -12.98 6.09 2.37
CA ARG A 968 -14.29 6.31 1.78
C ARG A 968 -14.31 5.92 0.32
N SER A 969 -15.44 5.37 -0.11
CA SER A 969 -15.73 5.24 -1.53
C SER A 969 -16.05 6.62 -2.13
N PRO A 970 -15.50 6.97 -3.30
CA PRO A 970 -15.79 8.25 -3.93
C PRO A 970 -17.25 8.30 -4.41
N GLU A 971 -17.91 9.43 -4.17
CA GLU A 971 -19.26 9.68 -4.68
C GLU A 971 -19.18 10.32 -6.06
N PHE A 972 -19.61 9.56 -7.08
CA PHE A 972 -19.57 10.03 -8.46
C PHE A 972 -20.68 11.06 -8.74
N ASN A 973 -20.34 12.33 -8.50
CA ASN A 973 -21.20 13.51 -8.64
C ASN A 973 -21.06 14.21 -10.00
N ALA A 974 -20.20 13.74 -10.91
CA ALA A 974 -20.00 14.36 -12.21
C ALA A 974 -20.01 13.34 -13.36
N GLY A 975 -20.70 13.71 -14.44
CA GLY A 975 -20.70 13.02 -15.72
C GLY A 975 -19.92 13.80 -16.77
N ILE A 976 -18.78 13.29 -17.21
CA ILE A 976 -17.93 13.95 -18.22
C ILE A 976 -18.25 13.35 -19.59
N PHE A 977 -18.38 14.16 -20.63
CA PHE A 977 -18.78 13.67 -21.95
C PHE A 977 -18.14 14.41 -23.12
N ASN A 978 -18.09 13.71 -24.26
CA ASN A 978 -17.72 14.25 -25.56
C ASN A 978 -18.91 14.15 -26.51
N LEU A 979 -19.06 15.15 -27.37
CA LEU A 979 -20.07 15.23 -28.41
C LEU A 979 -19.51 14.75 -29.75
N TYR A 980 -20.39 14.40 -30.68
CA TYR A 980 -19.97 14.15 -32.06
C TYR A 980 -19.68 15.49 -32.77
N GLU A 981 -18.50 15.60 -33.41
CA GLU A 981 -18.02 16.80 -34.13
C GLU A 981 -18.93 17.32 -35.27
N ASP A 982 -19.97 16.57 -35.67
CA ASP A 982 -20.72 16.80 -36.92
C ASP A 982 -22.22 17.00 -36.67
N ARG A 983 -22.60 18.19 -36.20
CA ARG A 983 -23.87 18.90 -36.48
C ARG A 983 -23.87 20.27 -35.81
N ALA A 984 -24.74 21.17 -36.29
CA ALA A 984 -25.15 22.34 -35.51
C ALA A 984 -25.84 21.84 -34.24
N PHE A 985 -25.06 21.60 -33.19
CA PHE A 985 -25.53 21.16 -31.89
C PHE A 985 -26.22 22.33 -31.22
N ASP A 986 -27.48 22.14 -30.85
CA ASP A 986 -28.25 23.13 -30.11
C ASP A 986 -27.86 23.03 -28.62
N GLU A 987 -26.82 23.76 -28.22
CA GLU A 987 -26.32 23.76 -26.84
C GLU A 987 -27.43 24.14 -25.83
N SER A 988 -28.32 25.07 -26.20
CA SER A 988 -29.41 25.50 -25.32
C SER A 988 -30.47 24.42 -25.16
N GLY A 989 -30.88 23.80 -26.26
CA GLY A 989 -31.82 22.67 -26.22
C GLY A 989 -31.25 21.45 -25.51
N PHE A 990 -29.96 21.15 -25.68
CA PHE A 990 -29.29 20.07 -24.95
C PHE A 990 -29.21 20.35 -23.45
N ARG A 991 -28.85 21.57 -23.06
CA ARG A 991 -28.85 21.99 -21.65
C ARG A 991 -30.22 21.81 -21.00
N GLU A 992 -31.29 22.21 -21.68
CA GLU A 992 -32.67 22.06 -21.18
C GLU A 992 -33.08 20.58 -21.08
N ASP A 993 -32.69 19.74 -22.04
CA ASP A 993 -32.94 18.29 -22.03
C ASP A 993 -32.22 17.60 -20.85
N ILE A 994 -30.93 17.88 -20.66
CA ILE A 994 -30.15 17.31 -19.56
C ILE A 994 -30.71 17.73 -18.19
N LEU A 995 -31.04 19.01 -18.02
CA LEU A 995 -31.62 19.53 -16.77
C LEU A 995 -33.07 19.06 -16.52
N SER A 996 -33.69 18.39 -17.48
CA SER A 996 -35.03 17.81 -17.29
C SER A 996 -35.01 16.45 -16.57
N TYR A 997 -33.84 15.78 -16.52
CA TYR A 997 -33.67 14.53 -15.80
C TYR A 997 -33.61 14.75 -14.29
N GLU A 998 -34.29 13.90 -13.54
CA GLU A 998 -34.28 13.94 -12.08
C GLU A 998 -32.90 13.52 -11.57
N GLY A 999 -32.22 14.41 -10.84
CA GLY A 999 -30.83 14.21 -10.38
C GLY A 999 -29.76 14.94 -11.21
N ALA A 1000 -30.10 15.57 -12.35
CA ALA A 1000 -29.19 16.48 -13.05
C ALA A 1000 -29.29 17.90 -12.47
N VAL A 1001 -28.22 18.36 -11.82
CA VAL A 1001 -28.22 19.61 -11.04
C VAL A 1001 -27.67 20.78 -11.85
N GLY A 1002 -26.73 20.51 -12.75
CA GLY A 1002 -26.06 21.53 -13.54
C GLY A 1002 -25.36 20.94 -14.75
N ILE A 1003 -25.06 21.79 -15.73
CA ILE A 1003 -24.22 21.43 -16.86
C ILE A 1003 -23.24 22.57 -17.16
N SER A 1004 -21.99 22.20 -17.42
CA SER A 1004 -20.91 23.11 -17.77
C SER A 1004 -20.28 22.65 -19.08
N LEU A 1005 -20.27 23.53 -20.08
CA LEU A 1005 -19.70 23.23 -21.40
C LEU A 1005 -18.31 23.88 -21.53
N SER A 1006 -17.37 23.15 -22.12
CA SER A 1006 -16.02 23.64 -22.40
C SER A 1006 -16.03 24.82 -23.37
N SER A 1007 -17.00 24.87 -24.30
CA SER A 1007 -17.20 25.99 -25.22
C SER A 1007 -17.53 27.30 -24.48
N THR A 1008 -18.45 27.25 -23.52
CA THR A 1008 -18.81 28.39 -22.66
C THR A 1008 -17.63 28.86 -21.83
N PHE A 1009 -16.92 27.93 -21.17
CA PHE A 1009 -15.77 28.28 -20.35
C PHE A 1009 -14.61 28.89 -21.18
N ARG A 1010 -14.39 28.39 -22.40
CA ARG A 1010 -13.46 28.99 -23.37
C ARG A 1010 -13.88 30.41 -23.77
N GLU A 1011 -15.17 30.64 -24.00
CA GLU A 1011 -15.70 31.97 -24.34
C GLU A 1011 -15.52 32.95 -23.17
N ASP A 1012 -15.85 32.56 -21.95
CA ASP A 1012 -15.70 33.38 -20.74
C ASP A 1012 -14.24 33.70 -20.44
N PHE A 1013 -13.34 32.72 -20.59
CA PHE A 1013 -11.90 32.94 -20.47
C PHE A 1013 -11.42 33.95 -21.52
N ASN A 1014 -11.78 33.77 -22.79
CA ASN A 1014 -11.40 34.69 -23.87
C ASN A 1014 -11.96 36.12 -23.64
N ASN A 1015 -13.19 36.23 -23.15
CA ASN A 1015 -13.83 37.51 -22.82
C ASN A 1015 -13.08 38.21 -21.68
N THR A 1016 -12.72 37.50 -20.62
CA THR A 1016 -11.94 38.04 -19.51
C THR A 1016 -10.55 38.48 -19.97
N MET A 1017 -9.92 37.66 -20.82
CA MET A 1017 -8.57 37.92 -21.32
C MET A 1017 -8.51 39.06 -22.34
N SER A 1018 -9.64 39.39 -22.96
CA SER A 1018 -9.76 40.59 -23.80
C SER A 1018 -9.48 41.89 -23.03
N SER A 1019 -9.56 41.90 -21.70
CA SER A 1019 -9.16 43.03 -20.87
C SER A 1019 -7.65 43.31 -20.96
N LEU A 1020 -6.80 42.26 -21.08
CA LEU A 1020 -5.35 42.39 -21.26
C LEU A 1020 -4.97 42.94 -22.64
N ASP A 1021 -5.85 42.81 -23.64
CA ASP A 1021 -5.64 43.46 -24.94
C ASP A 1021 -5.51 44.98 -24.80
N TYR A 1022 -6.18 45.59 -23.82
CA TYR A 1022 -6.01 47.01 -23.53
C TYR A 1022 -4.61 47.33 -22.99
N VAL A 1023 -4.07 46.49 -22.10
CA VAL A 1023 -2.70 46.65 -21.55
C VAL A 1023 -1.68 46.50 -22.68
N VAL A 1024 -1.81 45.46 -23.50
CA VAL A 1024 -0.94 45.25 -24.67
C VAL A 1024 -1.04 46.41 -25.67
N LEU A 1025 -2.24 46.91 -25.93
CA LEU A 1025 -2.46 48.08 -26.78
C LEU A 1025 -1.74 49.31 -26.23
N ILE A 1026 -1.77 49.55 -24.91
CA ILE A 1026 -1.06 50.65 -24.26
C ILE A 1026 0.46 50.52 -24.46
N LEU A 1027 1.01 49.32 -24.30
CA LEU A 1027 2.43 49.05 -24.55
C LEU A 1027 2.80 49.31 -26.02
N ILE A 1028 1.98 48.85 -26.96
CA ILE A 1028 2.18 49.05 -28.40
C ILE A 1028 2.10 50.54 -28.76
N LEU A 1029 1.12 51.28 -28.24
CA LEU A 1029 0.97 52.72 -28.47
C LEU A 1029 2.17 53.49 -27.91
N SER A 1030 2.64 53.12 -26.72
CA SER A 1030 3.80 53.75 -26.07
C SER A 1030 5.10 53.47 -26.84
N ALA A 1031 5.32 52.22 -27.24
CA ALA A 1031 6.47 51.83 -28.06
C ALA A 1031 6.42 52.47 -29.45
N GLY A 1032 5.24 52.59 -30.05
CA GLY A 1032 5.02 53.29 -31.31
C GLY A 1032 5.27 54.80 -31.22
N ALA A 1033 4.79 55.46 -30.16
CA ALA A 1033 5.07 56.87 -29.90
C ALA A 1033 6.58 57.11 -29.72
N LEU A 1034 7.27 56.24 -28.97
CA LEU A 1034 8.73 56.28 -28.83
C LEU A 1034 9.42 56.08 -30.19
N ALA A 1035 9.02 55.06 -30.96
CA ALA A 1035 9.57 54.76 -32.29
C ALA A 1035 9.46 55.98 -33.20
N PHE A 1036 8.29 56.61 -33.24
CA PHE A 1036 8.04 57.80 -34.04
C PHE A 1036 8.97 58.95 -33.66
N VAL A 1037 9.09 59.29 -32.38
CA VAL A 1037 9.93 60.41 -31.92
C VAL A 1037 11.42 60.14 -32.18
N VAL A 1038 11.88 58.92 -31.91
CA VAL A 1038 13.27 58.49 -32.14
C VAL A 1038 13.61 58.52 -33.62
N LEU A 1039 12.78 57.89 -34.47
CA LEU A 1039 12.97 57.87 -35.92
C LEU A 1039 12.92 59.27 -36.52
N TYR A 1040 11.98 60.12 -36.08
CA TYR A 1040 11.89 61.51 -36.51
C TYR A 1040 13.19 62.26 -36.24
N ASN A 1041 13.72 62.14 -35.03
CA ASN A 1041 14.94 62.86 -34.67
C ASN A 1041 16.16 62.35 -35.44
N LEU A 1042 16.33 61.03 -35.54
CA LEU A 1042 17.43 60.41 -36.29
C LEU A 1042 17.37 60.76 -37.79
N THR A 1043 16.17 60.78 -38.37
CA THR A 1043 15.96 61.16 -39.78
C THR A 1043 16.19 62.65 -40.00
N ASN A 1044 15.76 63.49 -39.06
CA ASN A 1044 16.01 64.92 -39.08
C ASN A 1044 17.51 65.24 -38.99
N ILE A 1045 18.24 64.53 -38.13
CA ILE A 1045 19.71 64.61 -38.08
C ILE A 1045 20.30 64.12 -39.41
N ASN A 1046 19.76 63.06 -40.04
CA ASN A 1046 20.22 62.61 -41.37
C ASN A 1046 20.22 63.73 -42.39
N ILE A 1047 19.04 64.33 -42.55
CA ILE A 1047 18.79 65.31 -43.59
C ILE A 1047 19.62 66.58 -43.34
N THR A 1048 19.71 67.02 -42.09
CA THR A 1048 20.48 68.22 -41.74
C THR A 1048 22.00 68.02 -41.88
N GLU A 1049 22.53 66.82 -41.61
CA GLU A 1049 23.94 66.48 -41.86
C GLU A 1049 24.28 66.51 -43.35
N ARG A 1050 23.35 66.07 -44.20
CA ARG A 1050 23.53 65.98 -45.65
C ARG A 1050 22.94 67.14 -46.43
N LEU A 1051 22.60 68.24 -45.76
CA LEU A 1051 21.93 69.38 -46.39
C LEU A 1051 22.69 69.90 -47.61
N ARG A 1052 24.03 70.02 -47.52
CA ARG A 1052 24.89 70.45 -48.65
C ARG A 1052 24.95 69.42 -49.78
N GLU A 1053 25.02 68.13 -49.44
CA GLU A 1053 25.02 67.04 -50.43
C GLU A 1053 23.69 67.03 -51.19
N ILE A 1054 22.58 67.15 -50.46
CA ILE A 1054 21.23 67.27 -51.00
C ILE A 1054 21.08 68.52 -51.87
N ALA A 1055 21.57 69.68 -51.42
CA ALA A 1055 21.55 70.92 -52.20
C ALA A 1055 22.38 70.81 -53.49
N THR A 1056 23.56 70.19 -53.43
CA THR A 1056 24.41 69.94 -54.61
C THR A 1056 23.70 69.03 -55.61
N ILE A 1057 23.09 67.93 -55.15
CA ILE A 1057 22.33 67.01 -56.00
C ILE A 1057 21.11 67.70 -56.64
N LYS A 1058 20.42 68.57 -55.91
CA LYS A 1058 19.32 69.40 -56.49
C LYS A 1058 19.82 70.39 -57.53
N VAL A 1059 20.95 71.05 -57.30
CA VAL A 1059 21.57 71.98 -58.28
C VAL A 1059 21.99 71.24 -59.55
N LEU A 1060 22.41 69.97 -59.42
CA LEU A 1060 22.70 69.08 -60.55
C LEU A 1060 21.45 68.59 -61.30
N GLY A 1061 20.24 69.06 -60.95
CA GLY A 1061 19.01 68.82 -61.70
C GLY A 1061 18.16 67.65 -61.21
N PHE A 1062 18.50 67.01 -60.09
CA PHE A 1062 17.70 65.91 -59.54
C PHE A 1062 16.35 66.42 -59.01
N ARG A 1063 15.28 65.68 -59.28
CA ARG A 1063 13.93 65.97 -58.80
C ARG A 1063 13.82 65.70 -57.30
N SER A 1064 12.93 66.42 -56.61
CA SER A 1064 12.71 66.24 -55.16
C SER A 1064 12.43 64.79 -54.73
N ARG A 1065 11.78 63.99 -55.58
CA ARG A 1065 11.54 62.56 -55.33
C ARG A 1065 12.81 61.71 -55.44
N GLU A 1066 13.72 62.02 -56.36
CA GLU A 1066 14.98 61.30 -56.55
C GLU A 1066 15.94 61.58 -55.39
N VAL A 1067 15.98 62.85 -54.94
CA VAL A 1067 16.70 63.29 -53.75
C VAL A 1067 16.15 62.59 -52.49
N ALA A 1068 14.84 62.51 -52.34
CA ALA A 1068 14.21 61.84 -51.22
C ALA A 1068 14.50 60.32 -51.23
N ALA A 1069 14.38 59.67 -52.39
CA ALA A 1069 14.69 58.24 -52.54
C ALA A 1069 16.14 57.91 -52.17
N TYR A 1070 17.09 58.80 -52.46
CA TYR A 1070 18.48 58.65 -52.05
C TYR A 1070 18.64 58.58 -50.52
N VAL A 1071 17.99 59.49 -49.78
CA VAL A 1071 18.05 59.53 -48.31
C VAL A 1071 17.25 58.38 -47.68
N TYR A 1072 16.07 58.09 -48.21
CA TYR A 1072 15.18 57.06 -47.66
C TYR A 1072 15.74 55.65 -47.79
N ARG A 1073 16.50 55.34 -48.84
CA ARG A 1073 17.16 54.02 -48.97
C ARG A 1073 18.07 53.72 -47.78
N GLU A 1074 18.83 54.70 -47.32
CA GLU A 1074 19.66 54.51 -46.13
C GLU A 1074 18.81 54.32 -44.88
N ASN A 1075 17.82 55.18 -44.65
CA ASN A 1075 16.95 55.08 -43.48
C ASN A 1075 16.24 53.72 -43.45
N LEU A 1076 15.76 53.21 -44.59
CA LEU A 1076 15.10 51.91 -44.67
C LEU A 1076 16.06 50.75 -44.36
N ILE A 1077 17.31 50.77 -44.83
CA ILE A 1077 18.30 49.73 -44.50
C ILE A 1077 18.64 49.77 -43.01
N LEU A 1078 18.81 50.96 -42.44
CA LEU A 1078 19.07 51.13 -41.00
C LEU A 1078 17.88 50.67 -40.15
N SER A 1079 16.65 51.03 -40.55
CA SER A 1079 15.43 50.57 -39.91
C SER A 1079 15.32 49.07 -39.96
N PHE A 1080 15.48 48.45 -41.14
CA PHE A 1080 15.40 46.99 -41.27
C PHE A 1080 16.44 46.28 -40.39
N THR A 1081 17.70 46.74 -40.41
CA THR A 1081 18.76 46.14 -39.59
C THR A 1081 18.49 46.33 -38.08
N GLY A 1082 18.00 47.52 -37.70
CA GLY A 1082 17.57 47.81 -36.33
C GLY A 1082 16.40 46.93 -35.89
N THR A 1083 15.41 46.74 -36.75
CA THR A 1083 14.28 45.85 -36.50
C THR A 1083 14.73 44.42 -36.30
N VAL A 1084 15.58 43.86 -37.17
CA VAL A 1084 16.10 42.48 -37.01
C VAL A 1084 16.80 42.28 -35.67
N LEU A 1085 17.69 43.21 -35.29
CA LEU A 1085 18.33 43.17 -33.96
C LEU A 1085 17.32 43.36 -32.82
N GLY A 1086 16.32 44.21 -33.05
CA GLY A 1086 15.23 44.46 -32.11
C GLY A 1086 14.34 43.25 -31.88
N LEU A 1087 14.10 42.42 -32.89
CA LEU A 1087 13.35 41.16 -32.71
C LEU A 1087 14.10 40.20 -31.80
N PHE A 1088 15.43 40.08 -31.96
CA PHE A 1088 16.24 39.26 -31.05
C PHE A 1088 16.19 39.79 -29.61
N LEU A 1089 16.37 41.10 -29.42
CA LEU A 1089 16.29 41.72 -28.10
C LEU A 1089 14.87 41.64 -27.51
N GLY A 1090 13.84 41.71 -28.35
CA GLY A 1090 12.45 41.60 -27.96
C GLY A 1090 12.08 40.20 -27.49
N PHE A 1091 12.64 39.15 -28.10
CA PHE A 1091 12.50 37.77 -27.61
C PHE A 1091 13.08 37.61 -26.20
N VAL A 1092 14.30 38.12 -25.97
CA VAL A 1092 14.92 38.08 -24.63
C VAL A 1092 14.10 38.87 -23.61
N LEU A 1093 13.59 40.03 -24.01
CA LEU A 1093 12.75 40.86 -23.15
C LEU A 1093 11.42 40.19 -22.84
N HIS A 1094 10.76 39.58 -23.83
CA HIS A 1094 9.52 38.84 -23.65
C HIS A 1094 9.68 37.71 -22.64
N GLN A 1095 10.74 36.91 -22.77
CA GLN A 1095 10.95 35.78 -21.86
C GLN A 1095 11.15 36.22 -20.41
N PHE A 1096 11.95 37.26 -20.22
CA PHE A 1096 12.12 37.87 -18.90
C PHE A 1096 10.79 38.40 -18.34
N VAL A 1097 9.97 39.05 -19.17
CA VAL A 1097 8.68 39.60 -18.72
C VAL A 1097 7.70 38.48 -18.36
N MET A 1098 7.61 37.40 -19.16
CA MET A 1098 6.75 36.25 -18.86
C MET A 1098 7.10 35.62 -17.51
N ASP A 1099 8.39 35.39 -17.25
CA ASP A 1099 8.85 34.83 -15.96
C ASP A 1099 8.45 35.70 -14.75
N THR A 1100 8.36 37.02 -14.93
CA THR A 1100 8.01 37.96 -13.85
C THR A 1100 6.52 38.26 -13.69
N MET A 1101 5.69 37.84 -14.66
CA MET A 1101 4.28 38.27 -14.77
C MET A 1101 3.28 37.12 -14.61
N GLU A 1102 3.73 35.86 -14.59
CA GLU A 1102 2.89 34.68 -14.34
C GLU A 1102 2.11 34.82 -13.02
N VAL A 1103 0.79 34.57 -13.08
CA VAL A 1103 -0.10 34.57 -11.91
C VAL A 1103 -0.15 33.21 -11.22
N ASP A 1104 -0.76 33.09 -10.03
CA ASP A 1104 -0.73 31.84 -9.27
C ASP A 1104 -1.66 30.79 -9.89
N ASN A 1105 -2.90 31.16 -10.18
CA ASN A 1105 -3.91 30.25 -10.73
C ASN A 1105 -3.77 29.97 -12.24
N MET A 1106 -2.73 30.51 -12.89
CA MET A 1106 -2.54 30.37 -14.34
C MET A 1106 -1.06 30.36 -14.74
N MET A 1107 -0.68 29.38 -15.56
CA MET A 1107 0.62 29.33 -16.20
C MET A 1107 0.55 30.06 -17.55
N PHE A 1108 1.53 30.91 -17.87
CA PHE A 1108 1.57 31.58 -19.17
C PHE A 1108 2.35 30.77 -20.20
N GLY A 1109 1.83 30.75 -21.44
CA GLY A 1109 2.59 30.25 -22.58
C GLY A 1109 3.87 31.07 -22.78
N ARG A 1110 4.93 30.47 -23.32
CA ARG A 1110 6.21 31.15 -23.58
C ARG A 1110 6.55 31.24 -25.07
N ILE A 1111 5.50 31.24 -25.90
CA ILE A 1111 5.61 31.13 -27.35
C ILE A 1111 5.21 32.48 -27.96
N ILE A 1112 6.07 33.01 -28.83
CA ILE A 1112 5.76 34.17 -29.65
C ILE A 1112 5.34 33.67 -31.04
N SER A 1113 4.14 34.05 -31.48
CA SER A 1113 3.64 33.71 -32.80
C SER A 1113 4.52 34.34 -33.89
N VAL A 1114 4.72 33.61 -34.99
CA VAL A 1114 5.42 34.11 -36.18
C VAL A 1114 4.76 35.39 -36.71
N TRP A 1115 3.44 35.53 -36.55
CA TRP A 1115 2.69 36.73 -36.94
C TRP A 1115 3.07 37.96 -36.13
N SER A 1116 3.37 37.81 -34.85
CA SER A 1116 3.80 38.92 -33.99
C SER A 1116 5.17 39.46 -34.38
N TYR A 1117 6.09 38.60 -34.84
CA TYR A 1117 7.32 39.06 -35.49
C TYR A 1117 7.00 39.88 -36.75
N MET A 1118 6.05 39.44 -37.57
CA MET A 1118 5.63 40.17 -38.77
C MET A 1118 4.95 41.50 -38.46
N TYR A 1119 4.09 41.56 -37.45
CA TYR A 1119 3.45 42.81 -37.01
C TYR A 1119 4.47 43.80 -36.45
N ALA A 1120 5.41 43.35 -35.60
CA ALA A 1120 6.48 44.20 -35.09
C ALA A 1120 7.35 44.79 -36.23
N VAL A 1121 7.67 43.96 -37.24
CA VAL A 1121 8.40 44.41 -38.45
C VAL A 1121 7.57 45.42 -39.25
N ALA A 1122 6.33 45.08 -39.57
CA ALA A 1122 5.44 45.91 -40.37
C ALA A 1122 5.20 47.27 -39.72
N LEU A 1123 4.93 47.29 -38.41
CA LEU A 1123 4.63 48.49 -37.65
C LEU A 1123 5.87 49.39 -37.50
N THR A 1124 7.04 48.81 -37.24
CA THR A 1124 8.30 49.58 -37.22
C THR A 1124 8.59 50.19 -38.59
N MET A 1125 8.42 49.42 -39.66
CA MET A 1125 8.65 49.90 -41.03
C MET A 1125 7.63 50.96 -41.44
N MET A 1126 6.36 50.81 -41.03
CA MET A 1126 5.31 51.80 -41.21
C MET A 1126 5.69 53.12 -40.54
N PHE A 1127 6.13 53.12 -39.27
CA PHE A 1127 6.60 54.35 -38.61
C PHE A 1127 7.80 54.97 -39.31
N SER A 1128 8.74 54.14 -39.80
CA SER A 1128 9.88 54.63 -40.57
C SER A 1128 9.44 55.34 -41.87
N VAL A 1129 8.49 54.76 -42.59
CA VAL A 1129 7.91 55.36 -43.80
C VAL A 1129 7.15 56.65 -43.46
N LEU A 1130 6.33 56.65 -42.41
CA LEU A 1130 5.55 57.81 -41.98
C LEU A 1130 6.46 58.99 -41.61
N VAL A 1131 7.53 58.73 -40.86
CA VAL A 1131 8.55 59.74 -40.56
C VAL A 1131 9.25 60.24 -41.83
N ASN A 1132 9.61 59.34 -42.75
CA ASN A 1132 10.22 59.73 -44.02
C ASN A 1132 9.28 60.64 -44.82
N VAL A 1133 7.98 60.33 -44.88
CA VAL A 1133 6.95 61.16 -45.56
C VAL A 1133 6.85 62.54 -44.93
N LEU A 1134 6.78 62.65 -43.59
CA LEU A 1134 6.78 63.95 -42.92
C LEU A 1134 8.03 64.77 -43.27
N MET A 1135 9.17 64.11 -43.33
CA MET A 1135 10.45 64.74 -43.66
C MET A 1135 10.61 65.09 -45.15
N PHE A 1136 9.78 64.52 -46.04
CA PHE A 1136 9.72 64.87 -47.45
C PHE A 1136 9.40 66.35 -47.65
N PHE A 1137 8.44 66.87 -46.89
CA PHE A 1137 8.05 68.29 -46.98
C PHE A 1137 9.17 69.22 -46.55
N LYS A 1138 10.00 68.79 -45.59
CA LYS A 1138 11.19 69.52 -45.18
C LYS A 1138 12.27 69.48 -46.25
N LEU A 1139 12.52 68.32 -46.86
CA LEU A 1139 13.44 68.16 -48.00
C LEU A 1139 13.04 69.03 -49.19
N LYS A 1140 11.75 69.13 -49.50
CA LYS A 1140 11.25 69.96 -50.61
C LYS A 1140 11.58 71.44 -50.41
N LYS A 1141 11.50 71.94 -49.17
CA LYS A 1141 11.74 73.34 -48.78
C LYS A 1141 13.22 73.72 -48.63
N VAL A 1142 14.17 72.80 -48.84
CA VAL A 1142 15.61 73.13 -48.76
C VAL A 1142 15.99 74.10 -49.87
N ASP A 1143 16.45 75.29 -49.48
CA ASP A 1143 16.96 76.35 -50.36
C ASP A 1143 18.34 75.96 -50.91
N MET A 1144 18.44 75.90 -52.23
CA MET A 1144 19.66 75.50 -52.95
C MET A 1144 20.77 76.57 -52.85
N VAL A 1145 20.40 77.85 -52.86
CA VAL A 1145 21.34 78.98 -52.91
C VAL A 1145 21.91 79.24 -51.52
N GLU A 1146 21.06 79.26 -50.49
CA GLU A 1146 21.49 79.50 -49.11
C GLU A 1146 22.38 78.37 -48.57
N SER A 1147 22.08 77.12 -48.94
CA SER A 1147 22.85 75.95 -48.49
C SER A 1147 24.28 75.90 -49.04
N LEU A 1148 24.51 76.49 -50.23
CA LEU A 1148 25.83 76.54 -50.89
C LEU A 1148 26.62 77.83 -50.57
N LYS A 1149 25.96 78.92 -50.16
CA LYS A 1149 26.59 80.21 -49.82
C LYS A 1149 27.47 80.21 -48.56
N SER A 1150 27.34 79.22 -47.68
CA SER A 1150 28.02 79.17 -46.36
C SER A 1150 29.56 78.97 -46.37
N ILE A 1151 30.25 79.33 -47.45
CA ILE A 1151 31.70 79.18 -47.63
C ILE A 1151 32.39 80.52 -48.01
N GLU A 1152 31.65 81.60 -48.24
CA GLU A 1152 32.27 82.93 -48.36
C GLU A 1152 32.37 83.65 -47.02
#